data_AF-A0A0C2BS01-F1
#
_entry.id   AF-A0A0C2BS01-F1
#
_cell.length_a   1.000
_cell.length_b   1.000
_cell.length_c   1.000
_cell.angle_alpha   90.00
_cell.angle_beta   90.00
_cell.angle_gamma   90.00
#
_symmetry.space_group_name_H-M   'P 1'
#
loop_
_entity.id
_entity.type
_entity.pdbx_description
1 polymer ?
#
loop_
_entity_poly.entity_id
_entity_poly.type
_entity_poly.pdbx_seq_one_letter_code
_entity_poly.pdbx_strand_id
1 'polypeptide(L)'
;CIIFVHIHHIFSPILKIQEAAAVSASTTSVISNTSTKSNGVSESDYEEVTRKLSAAQSAALESEKKLRSHMEELSRKEETIRKLEAEVARCTESLRISEADMMQMQERMRQLSDSANDRRLEQELRVQREARDDEAAAKVEIREVLNKLAEEKEASRRQVMTIADQKREIETLRSKISDQSSKEDELTRKLKKALEDRKENGIFQESLSLAKQSEMEMEKKLEQALKQVEQLRRDLYQETKKKTEAQSELTAVAKKLAGSTSNERYLIEENTKLKRDLHDYEVRLEMLKQENCSLEYRLSNSQEEQSRDQQCITLYQSEIKMAQEHAEDKEKMLRNSVMEWEKVADQYKNIAENERLARQIAETNVSEFDKEKTMLKEEVKQLVARHEKEIQAKDMQIAILSERESELELSRSMSHLNEKAAEMEQAEAMIADLRRKLDLEKMSKRAVILKLEEEMAKRVVDKKGGKQHITRSDLLKKDREIIQQQQENRRLLARLDEVYSDRERMMTDMTRELEDEQRENDALRMELKELKEEMDEIRRRRDGAIDDTRSVDSRDSIPHAIRNLPHAGWWVQYYAVLNHVAFQLFPDEKPHSAAVMSIDTRQLCHVRLVTAADVRVADAEQIRRIFHIMFDDRDNGSTSRNASTNDLSITSVSQKDESWKNHDFQELTFHVSTYCDICHKNLSGLLRPAPAYECKNCRLKIHKDHINSPQLTACK
;
A
#
# COMPACT_ATOMS: atom_id res chain seq x y z
N CYS A 1 8.27 -17.50 -7.65
CA CYS A 1 8.62 -18.48 -6.59
C CYS A 1 7.71 -19.70 -6.71
N ILE A 2 8.05 -20.81 -6.05
CA ILE A 2 7.30 -22.07 -6.10
C ILE A 2 6.16 -22.03 -5.06
N ILE A 3 5.00 -22.60 -5.40
CA ILE A 3 4.00 -23.04 -4.42
C ILE A 3 3.81 -24.54 -4.63
N PHE A 4 3.92 -25.32 -3.55
CA PHE A 4 3.63 -26.76 -3.57
C PHE A 4 2.12 -27.00 -3.49
N VAL A 5 1.61 -27.94 -4.30
CA VAL A 5 0.28 -28.55 -4.10
C VAL A 5 0.48 -30.05 -3.94
N HIS A 6 -0.01 -30.61 -2.84
CA HIS A 6 0.25 -31.99 -2.45
C HIS A 6 -0.88 -32.90 -2.95
N ILE A 7 -0.69 -33.51 -4.12
CA ILE A 7 -1.67 -34.44 -4.72
C ILE A 7 -1.43 -35.84 -4.18
N HIS A 8 -2.31 -36.29 -3.27
CA HIS A 8 -2.24 -37.63 -2.71
C HIS A 8 -2.95 -38.64 -3.63
N HIS A 9 -2.19 -39.35 -4.46
CA HIS A 9 -2.73 -40.47 -5.23
C HIS A 9 -3.14 -41.61 -4.28
N ILE A 10 -4.42 -41.97 -4.29
CA ILE A 10 -4.89 -43.28 -3.83
C ILE A 10 -5.44 -44.00 -5.06
N PHE A 11 -4.85 -45.15 -5.38
CA PHE A 11 -5.25 -46.01 -6.50
C PHE A 11 -6.04 -47.22 -5.97
N SER A 12 -6.92 -47.77 -6.82
CA SER A 12 -7.61 -49.06 -6.64
C SER A 12 -8.78 -49.07 -5.62
N PRO A 13 -9.79 -49.97 -5.74
CA PRO A 13 -9.93 -51.06 -6.73
C PRO A 13 -11.30 -51.09 -7.45
N ILE A 14 -11.46 -50.37 -8.56
CA ILE A 14 -12.63 -50.55 -9.46
C ILE A 14 -12.36 -51.73 -10.40
N LEU A 15 -12.48 -52.96 -9.87
CA LEU A 15 -12.35 -54.20 -10.67
C LEU A 15 -13.18 -55.40 -10.13
N LYS A 16 -14.23 -55.14 -9.34
CA LYS A 16 -15.12 -56.20 -8.80
C LYS A 16 -16.64 -55.92 -8.83
N ILE A 17 -17.08 -54.77 -9.33
CA ILE A 17 -18.51 -54.41 -9.35
C ILE A 17 -19.18 -54.78 -10.70
N GLN A 18 -18.40 -54.98 -11.76
CA GLN A 18 -18.93 -55.24 -13.11
C GLN A 18 -19.39 -56.70 -13.34
N GLU A 19 -19.01 -57.65 -12.49
CA GLU A 19 -19.52 -59.03 -12.53
C GLU A 19 -20.87 -59.19 -11.80
N ALA A 20 -21.13 -58.40 -10.76
CA ALA A 20 -22.37 -58.50 -9.96
C ALA A 20 -23.62 -58.06 -10.75
N ALA A 21 -23.48 -57.07 -11.64
CA ALA A 21 -24.59 -56.55 -12.44
C ALA A 21 -25.08 -57.54 -13.52
N ALA A 22 -24.23 -58.47 -13.97
CA ALA A 22 -24.55 -59.41 -15.04
C ALA A 22 -25.47 -60.58 -14.61
N VAL A 23 -25.50 -60.91 -13.31
CA VAL A 23 -26.26 -62.07 -12.79
C VAL A 23 -27.71 -61.72 -12.48
N SER A 24 -28.00 -60.47 -12.11
CA SER A 24 -29.33 -60.05 -11.62
C SER A 24 -30.38 -59.83 -12.73
N ALA A 25 -30.02 -59.98 -14.01
CA ALA A 25 -30.91 -59.77 -15.14
C ALA A 25 -31.58 -61.06 -15.68
N SER A 26 -31.22 -62.25 -15.15
CA SER A 26 -31.59 -63.55 -15.73
C SER A 26 -32.37 -64.46 -14.77
N THR A 27 -33.37 -63.92 -14.06
CA THR A 27 -34.23 -64.73 -13.17
C THR A 27 -35.67 -64.22 -13.03
N THR A 28 -36.27 -63.71 -14.12
CA THR A 28 -37.71 -63.33 -14.16
C THR A 28 -38.49 -64.11 -15.24
N SER A 29 -38.25 -65.42 -15.34
CA SER A 29 -39.16 -66.36 -16.00
C SER A 29 -38.98 -67.76 -15.42
N VAL A 30 -40.01 -68.61 -15.56
CA VAL A 30 -40.10 -69.98 -15.03
C VAL A 30 -40.06 -70.07 -13.49
N ILE A 31 -41.24 -70.19 -12.89
CA ILE A 31 -41.71 -71.44 -12.25
C ILE A 31 -43.24 -71.40 -12.27
N SER A 32 -43.84 -72.36 -12.96
CA SER A 32 -45.27 -72.66 -12.87
C SER A 32 -45.41 -74.15 -12.54
N ASN A 33 -46.28 -74.44 -11.57
CA ASN A 33 -46.68 -75.79 -11.14
C ASN A 33 -45.56 -76.76 -10.72
N THR A 34 -45.41 -76.97 -9.41
CA THR A 34 -45.31 -78.34 -8.87
C THR A 34 -45.81 -78.42 -7.43
N SER A 35 -46.12 -79.63 -6.97
CA SER A 35 -47.00 -79.89 -5.83
C SER A 35 -46.32 -79.88 -4.46
N THR A 36 -47.02 -79.31 -3.49
CA THR A 36 -47.10 -79.77 -2.08
C THR A 36 -45.80 -80.08 -1.32
N LYS A 37 -45.44 -79.19 -0.39
CA LYS A 37 -45.22 -79.59 1.01
C LYS A 37 -45.50 -78.43 1.95
N SER A 38 -46.17 -78.72 3.06
CA SER A 38 -46.57 -77.72 4.06
C SER A 38 -45.39 -77.34 4.97
N ASN A 39 -45.05 -76.07 4.98
CA ASN A 39 -44.46 -75.40 6.14
C ASN A 39 -45.25 -74.09 6.34
N GLY A 40 -45.70 -73.83 7.56
CA GLY A 40 -46.53 -72.66 7.86
C GLY A 40 -45.71 -71.39 7.91
N VAL A 41 -45.78 -70.59 6.84
CA VAL A 41 -45.51 -69.14 6.88
C VAL A 41 -46.88 -68.48 6.96
N SER A 42 -47.11 -67.56 7.91
CA SER A 42 -48.40 -66.90 7.99
C SER A 42 -48.56 -65.87 6.86
N GLU A 43 -49.80 -65.56 6.50
CA GLU A 43 -50.11 -64.54 5.49
C GLU A 43 -49.52 -63.17 5.90
N SER A 44 -49.52 -62.87 7.21
CA SER A 44 -48.86 -61.71 7.80
C SER A 44 -47.34 -61.68 7.59
N ASP A 45 -46.65 -62.82 7.69
CA ASP A 45 -45.20 -62.88 7.46
C ASP A 45 -44.86 -62.60 5.99
N TYR A 46 -45.67 -63.13 5.06
CA TYR A 46 -45.51 -62.90 3.62
C TYR A 46 -45.78 -61.43 3.27
N GLU A 47 -46.85 -60.83 3.81
CA GLU A 47 -47.10 -59.40 3.67
C GLU A 47 -45.95 -58.55 4.25
N GLU A 48 -45.41 -58.89 5.42
CA GLU A 48 -44.33 -58.13 6.04
C GLU A 48 -43.04 -58.22 5.23
N VAL A 49 -42.71 -59.39 4.67
CA VAL A 49 -41.56 -59.55 3.75
C VAL A 49 -41.78 -58.74 2.47
N THR A 50 -42.96 -58.78 1.86
CA THR A 50 -43.28 -57.97 0.67
C THR A 50 -43.21 -56.47 0.97
N ARG A 51 -43.68 -56.04 2.16
CA ARG A 51 -43.62 -54.65 2.64
C ARG A 51 -42.17 -54.18 2.86
N LYS A 52 -41.32 -55.03 3.45
CA LYS A 52 -39.87 -54.78 3.60
C LYS A 52 -39.15 -54.72 2.26
N LEU A 53 -39.48 -55.60 1.31
CA LEU A 53 -38.91 -55.60 -0.04
C LEU A 53 -39.29 -54.33 -0.81
N SER A 54 -40.56 -53.92 -0.76
CA SER A 54 -41.03 -52.68 -1.39
C SER A 54 -40.39 -51.42 -0.78
N ALA A 55 -40.22 -51.39 0.55
CA ALA A 55 -39.48 -50.33 1.24
C ALA A 55 -37.99 -50.29 0.82
N ALA A 56 -37.33 -51.44 0.72
CA ALA A 56 -35.93 -51.53 0.28
C ALA A 56 -35.75 -51.10 -1.18
N GLN A 57 -36.66 -51.51 -2.08
CA GLN A 57 -36.69 -51.05 -3.49
C GLN A 57 -36.89 -49.54 -3.59
N SER A 58 -37.80 -48.99 -2.77
CA SER A 58 -38.06 -47.54 -2.71
C SER A 58 -36.84 -46.75 -2.21
N ALA A 59 -36.16 -47.26 -1.17
CA ALA A 59 -34.92 -46.67 -0.66
C ALA A 59 -33.76 -46.75 -1.67
N ALA A 60 -33.65 -47.86 -2.40
CA ALA A 60 -32.65 -48.03 -3.46
C ALA A 60 -32.88 -47.03 -4.61
N LEU A 61 -34.11 -46.90 -5.10
CA LEU A 61 -34.47 -45.93 -6.14
C LEU A 61 -34.18 -44.49 -5.69
N GLU A 62 -34.45 -44.16 -4.43
CA GLU A 62 -34.18 -42.84 -3.87
C GLU A 62 -32.67 -42.55 -3.70
N SER A 63 -31.86 -43.57 -3.39
CA SER A 63 -30.40 -43.46 -3.40
C SER A 63 -29.84 -43.27 -4.83
N GLU A 64 -30.42 -43.94 -5.83
CA GLU A 64 -30.01 -43.82 -7.23
C GLU A 64 -30.33 -42.41 -7.79
N LYS A 65 -31.50 -41.83 -7.47
CA LYS A 65 -31.83 -40.43 -7.80
C LYS A 65 -30.81 -39.45 -7.23
N LYS A 66 -30.43 -39.62 -5.96
CA LYS A 66 -29.43 -38.77 -5.29
C LYS A 66 -28.06 -38.90 -5.95
N LEU A 67 -27.67 -40.12 -6.33
CA LEU A 67 -26.43 -40.35 -7.09
C LEU A 67 -26.46 -39.62 -8.45
N ARG A 68 -27.56 -39.72 -9.23
CA ARG A 68 -27.71 -38.97 -10.49
C ARG A 68 -27.63 -37.45 -10.27
N SER A 69 -28.30 -36.93 -9.24
CA SER A 69 -28.27 -35.50 -8.90
C SER A 69 -26.85 -35.02 -8.58
N HIS A 70 -26.04 -35.80 -7.85
CA HIS A 70 -24.64 -35.45 -7.58
C HIS A 70 -23.74 -35.60 -8.81
N MET A 71 -24.01 -36.56 -9.72
CA MET A 71 -23.31 -36.63 -11.00
C MET A 71 -23.56 -35.40 -11.88
N GLU A 72 -24.81 -34.94 -11.97
CA GLU A 72 -25.14 -33.68 -12.67
C GLU A 72 -24.46 -32.46 -12.01
N GLU A 73 -24.45 -32.41 -10.67
CA GLU A 73 -23.78 -31.35 -9.92
C GLU A 73 -22.26 -31.33 -10.18
N LEU A 74 -21.63 -32.50 -10.23
CA LEU A 74 -20.21 -32.65 -10.59
C LEU A 74 -19.93 -32.22 -12.03
N SER A 75 -20.74 -32.65 -13.01
CA SER A 75 -20.56 -32.22 -14.40
C SER A 75 -20.71 -30.70 -14.58
N ARG A 76 -21.62 -30.05 -13.83
CA ARG A 76 -21.72 -28.58 -13.80
C ARG A 76 -20.47 -27.93 -13.19
N LYS A 77 -19.93 -28.49 -12.09
CA LYS A 77 -18.69 -28.02 -11.47
C LYS A 77 -17.49 -28.16 -12.41
N GLU A 78 -17.34 -29.30 -13.09
CA GLU A 78 -16.31 -29.49 -14.13
C GLU A 78 -16.43 -28.46 -15.26
N GLU A 79 -17.64 -28.14 -15.72
CA GLU A 79 -17.84 -27.13 -16.76
C GLU A 79 -17.45 -25.72 -16.27
N THR A 80 -17.74 -25.39 -15.00
CA THR A 80 -17.25 -24.12 -14.40
C THR A 80 -15.74 -24.10 -14.24
N ILE A 81 -15.11 -25.22 -13.88
CA ILE A 81 -13.64 -25.33 -13.79
C ILE A 81 -13.01 -25.07 -15.15
N ARG A 82 -13.48 -25.72 -16.23
CA ARG A 82 -12.96 -25.49 -17.60
C ARG A 82 -13.11 -24.03 -18.06
N LYS A 83 -14.16 -23.33 -17.65
CA LYS A 83 -14.35 -21.90 -17.94
C LYS A 83 -13.34 -21.03 -17.19
N LEU A 84 -13.14 -21.30 -15.90
CA LEU A 84 -12.14 -20.62 -15.07
C LEU A 84 -10.70 -20.89 -15.54
N GLU A 85 -10.37 -22.12 -15.94
CA GLU A 85 -9.08 -22.47 -16.54
C GLU A 85 -8.83 -21.67 -17.83
N ALA A 86 -9.84 -21.57 -18.70
CA ALA A 86 -9.77 -20.77 -19.91
C ALA A 86 -9.70 -19.26 -19.63
N GLU A 87 -10.24 -18.77 -18.51
CA GLU A 87 -10.13 -17.38 -18.07
C GLU A 87 -8.74 -17.06 -17.51
N VAL A 88 -8.19 -17.95 -16.67
CA VAL A 88 -6.81 -17.86 -16.18
C VAL A 88 -5.83 -17.83 -17.35
N ALA A 89 -6.01 -18.71 -18.35
CA ALA A 89 -5.17 -18.73 -19.55
C ALA A 89 -5.20 -17.39 -20.33
N ARG A 90 -6.39 -16.77 -20.48
CA ARG A 90 -6.52 -15.43 -21.10
C ARG A 90 -5.86 -14.35 -20.25
N CYS A 91 -6.00 -14.40 -18.93
CA CYS A 91 -5.36 -13.45 -18.02
C CYS A 91 -3.83 -13.56 -18.04
N THR A 92 -3.27 -14.78 -18.09
CA THR A 92 -1.82 -14.98 -18.16
C THR A 92 -1.21 -14.47 -19.46
N GLU A 93 -1.87 -14.65 -20.61
CA GLU A 93 -1.38 -14.10 -21.87
C GLU A 93 -1.54 -12.57 -21.93
N SER A 94 -2.64 -12.02 -21.40
CA SER A 94 -2.81 -10.57 -21.27
C SER A 94 -1.73 -9.93 -20.39
N LEU A 95 -1.34 -10.60 -19.28
CA LEU A 95 -0.24 -10.15 -18.44
C LEU A 95 1.09 -10.20 -19.19
N ARG A 96 1.38 -11.31 -19.89
CA ARG A 96 2.61 -11.48 -20.67
C ARG A 96 2.78 -10.43 -21.78
N ILE A 97 1.68 -10.00 -22.39
CA ILE A 97 1.66 -8.90 -23.37
C ILE A 97 1.95 -7.56 -22.65
N SER A 98 1.27 -7.28 -21.54
CA SER A 98 1.50 -6.05 -20.75
C SER A 98 2.93 -5.94 -20.20
N GLU A 99 3.56 -7.05 -19.82
CA GLU A 99 4.97 -7.10 -19.40
C GLU A 99 5.92 -6.78 -20.56
N ALA A 100 5.64 -7.30 -21.77
CA ALA A 100 6.43 -7.00 -22.97
C ALA A 100 6.29 -5.53 -23.40
N ASP A 101 5.08 -4.97 -23.35
CA ASP A 101 4.84 -3.54 -23.64
C ASP A 101 5.51 -2.63 -22.60
N MET A 102 5.52 -3.02 -21.32
CA MET A 102 6.23 -2.32 -20.26
C MET A 102 7.76 -2.33 -20.50
N MET A 103 8.34 -3.47 -20.87
CA MET A 103 9.78 -3.54 -21.22
C MET A 103 10.08 -2.67 -22.46
N GLN A 104 9.22 -2.68 -23.49
CA GLN A 104 9.39 -1.83 -24.66
C GLN A 104 9.30 -0.34 -24.31
N MET A 105 8.41 0.04 -23.37
CA MET A 105 8.31 1.42 -22.89
C MET A 105 9.54 1.85 -22.09
N GLN A 106 10.06 0.98 -21.22
CA GLN A 106 11.29 1.23 -20.47
C GLN A 106 12.50 1.44 -21.39
N GLU A 107 12.67 0.61 -22.42
CA GLU A 107 13.75 0.78 -23.39
C GLU A 107 13.59 2.04 -24.24
N ARG A 108 12.36 2.43 -24.63
CA ARG A 108 12.11 3.74 -25.27
C ARG A 108 12.47 4.92 -24.36
N MET A 109 12.12 4.86 -23.08
CA MET A 109 12.50 5.89 -22.10
C MET A 109 14.01 5.98 -21.93
N ARG A 110 14.71 4.84 -21.92
CA ARG A 110 16.18 4.76 -21.88
C ARG A 110 16.80 5.42 -23.12
N GLN A 111 16.33 5.07 -24.32
CA GLN A 111 16.80 5.66 -25.59
C GLN A 111 16.52 7.17 -25.67
N LEU A 112 15.37 7.65 -25.18
CA LEU A 112 15.08 9.09 -25.11
C LEU A 112 16.02 9.81 -24.15
N SER A 113 16.29 9.23 -22.97
CA SER A 113 17.26 9.74 -21.99
C SER A 113 18.68 9.83 -22.57
N ASP A 114 19.17 8.74 -23.18
CA ASP A 114 20.47 8.70 -23.86
C ASP A 114 20.57 9.82 -24.91
N SER A 115 19.55 9.93 -25.80
CA SER A 115 19.52 10.96 -26.84
C SER A 115 19.42 12.40 -26.32
N ALA A 116 18.97 12.60 -25.07
CA ALA A 116 18.91 13.91 -24.43
C ALA A 116 20.26 14.27 -23.79
N ASN A 117 20.95 13.28 -23.21
CA ASN A 117 22.30 13.42 -22.71
C ASN A 117 23.30 13.71 -23.84
N ASP A 118 23.19 13.00 -24.98
CA ASP A 118 24.01 13.27 -26.17
C ASP A 118 23.81 14.70 -26.69
N ARG A 119 22.55 15.15 -26.87
CA ARG A 119 22.24 16.51 -27.31
C ARG A 119 22.73 17.58 -26.33
N ARG A 120 22.67 17.31 -25.02
CA ARG A 120 23.25 18.19 -24.00
C ARG A 120 24.78 18.27 -24.12
N LEU A 121 25.45 17.13 -24.33
CA LEU A 121 26.90 17.07 -24.51
C LEU A 121 27.34 17.78 -25.80
N GLU A 122 26.60 17.63 -26.90
CA GLU A 122 26.84 18.39 -28.14
C GLU A 122 26.68 19.91 -27.92
N GLN A 123 25.64 20.34 -27.19
CA GLN A 123 25.42 21.74 -26.87
C GLN A 123 26.55 22.30 -25.98
N GLU A 124 27.00 21.56 -24.97
CA GLU A 124 28.07 21.97 -24.07
C GLU A 124 29.43 22.01 -24.79
N LEU A 125 29.72 21.05 -25.67
CA LEU A 125 30.88 21.07 -26.57
C LEU A 125 30.82 22.22 -27.58
N ARG A 126 29.62 22.63 -28.03
CA ARG A 126 29.44 23.79 -28.90
C ARG A 126 29.73 25.09 -28.17
N VAL A 127 29.17 25.29 -26.98
CA VAL A 127 29.44 26.48 -26.15
C VAL A 127 30.93 26.58 -25.80
N GLN A 128 31.61 25.46 -25.53
CA GLN A 128 33.08 25.44 -25.33
C GLN A 128 33.90 25.78 -26.59
N ARG A 129 33.35 25.63 -27.80
CA ARG A 129 34.00 26.09 -29.04
C ARG A 129 33.77 27.58 -29.24
N GLU A 130 32.53 28.02 -29.17
CA GLU A 130 32.14 29.44 -29.31
C GLU A 130 32.92 30.31 -28.31
N ALA A 131 32.99 29.90 -27.04
CA ALA A 131 33.78 30.61 -26.02
C ALA A 131 35.31 30.60 -26.26
N ARG A 132 35.87 29.61 -26.96
CA ARG A 132 37.29 29.58 -27.35
C ARG A 132 37.58 30.47 -28.56
N ASP A 133 36.64 30.54 -29.49
CA ASP A 133 36.75 31.40 -30.67
C ASP A 133 36.60 32.88 -30.25
N ASP A 134 35.71 33.19 -29.30
CA ASP A 134 35.62 34.50 -28.63
C ASP A 134 36.91 34.85 -27.86
N GLU A 135 37.48 33.91 -27.10
CA GLU A 135 38.75 34.11 -26.39
C GLU A 135 39.91 34.36 -27.37
N ALA A 136 39.88 33.73 -28.55
CA ALA A 136 40.85 33.96 -29.63
C ALA A 136 40.66 35.34 -30.29
N ALA A 137 39.42 35.76 -30.55
CA ALA A 137 39.10 37.08 -31.09
C ALA A 137 39.55 38.20 -30.14
N ALA A 138 39.21 38.11 -28.84
CA ALA A 138 39.65 39.07 -27.84
C ALA A 138 41.19 39.16 -27.74
N LYS A 139 41.91 38.04 -27.89
CA LYS A 139 43.39 38.03 -27.94
C LYS A 139 43.97 38.70 -29.19
N VAL A 140 43.23 38.79 -30.29
CA VAL A 140 43.60 39.56 -31.49
C VAL A 140 43.34 41.05 -31.26
N GLU A 141 42.16 41.42 -30.77
CA GLU A 141 41.83 42.83 -30.48
C GLU A 141 42.78 43.46 -29.46
N ILE A 142 43.07 42.78 -28.36
CA ILE A 142 44.05 43.22 -27.36
C ILE A 142 45.43 43.45 -28.00
N ARG A 143 45.84 42.59 -28.94
CA ARG A 143 47.11 42.73 -29.64
C ARG A 143 47.11 43.92 -30.60
N GLU A 144 46.00 44.19 -31.28
CA GLU A 144 45.86 45.41 -32.08
C GLU A 144 45.89 46.69 -31.24
N VAL A 145 45.19 46.71 -30.09
CA VAL A 145 45.18 47.86 -29.18
C VAL A 145 46.58 48.11 -28.62
N LEU A 146 47.32 47.06 -28.25
CA LEU A 146 48.72 47.18 -27.82
C LEU A 146 49.64 47.71 -28.93
N ASN A 147 49.43 47.30 -30.19
CA ASN A 147 50.18 47.84 -31.34
C ASN A 147 49.87 49.32 -31.56
N LYS A 148 48.59 49.70 -31.61
CA LYS A 148 48.15 51.10 -31.77
C LYS A 148 48.70 52.00 -30.65
N LEU A 149 48.73 51.52 -29.40
CA LEU A 149 49.34 52.20 -28.25
C LEU A 149 50.88 52.31 -28.35
N ALA A 150 51.55 51.36 -29.01
CA ALA A 150 52.99 51.43 -29.28
C ALA A 150 53.31 52.46 -30.38
N GLU A 151 52.50 52.49 -31.45
CA GLU A 151 52.58 53.47 -32.53
C GLU A 151 52.33 54.90 -32.02
N GLU A 152 51.31 55.11 -31.17
CA GLU A 152 51.02 56.40 -30.54
C GLU A 152 52.19 56.88 -29.66
N LYS A 153 52.75 55.99 -28.82
CA LYS A 153 53.92 56.31 -27.98
C LYS A 153 55.15 56.68 -28.81
N GLU A 154 55.34 56.07 -29.97
CA GLU A 154 56.44 56.39 -30.88
C GLU A 154 56.18 57.68 -31.67
N ALA A 155 54.95 57.95 -32.11
CA ALA A 155 54.55 59.23 -32.68
C ALA A 155 54.75 60.39 -31.68
N SER A 156 54.37 60.19 -30.42
CA SER A 156 54.57 61.16 -29.34
C SER A 156 56.05 61.44 -29.07
N ARG A 157 56.93 60.42 -29.07
CA ARG A 157 58.40 60.61 -28.99
C ARG A 157 58.94 61.48 -30.13
N ARG A 158 58.49 61.23 -31.36
CA ARG A 158 58.89 62.01 -32.55
C ARG A 158 58.44 63.46 -32.42
N GLN A 159 57.21 63.70 -31.97
CA GLN A 159 56.69 65.04 -31.72
C GLN A 159 57.51 65.80 -30.64
N VAL A 160 57.90 65.12 -29.56
CA VAL A 160 58.78 65.69 -28.53
C VAL A 160 60.17 66.04 -29.08
N MET A 161 60.75 65.20 -29.96
CA MET A 161 61.99 65.57 -30.68
C MET A 161 61.81 66.81 -31.55
N THR A 162 60.75 66.88 -32.38
CA THR A 162 60.48 68.04 -33.24
C THR A 162 60.31 69.32 -32.43
N ILE A 163 59.60 69.26 -31.29
CA ILE A 163 59.45 70.41 -30.37
C ILE A 163 60.81 70.81 -29.76
N ALA A 164 61.67 69.85 -29.41
CA ALA A 164 63.00 70.13 -28.87
C ALA A 164 63.94 70.76 -29.93
N ASP A 165 63.84 70.35 -31.19
CA ASP A 165 64.59 70.92 -32.30
C ASP A 165 64.11 72.34 -32.63
N GLN A 166 62.80 72.55 -32.75
CA GLN A 166 62.18 73.89 -32.91
C GLN A 166 62.55 74.83 -31.76
N LYS A 167 62.60 74.34 -30.51
CA LYS A 167 63.02 75.13 -29.36
C LYS A 167 64.48 75.59 -29.49
N ARG A 168 65.39 74.72 -29.94
CA ARG A 168 66.79 75.11 -30.22
C ARG A 168 66.87 76.16 -31.33
N GLU A 169 66.09 76.01 -32.40
CA GLU A 169 66.06 77.00 -33.48
C GLU A 169 65.57 78.37 -32.99
N ILE A 170 64.48 78.41 -32.22
CA ILE A 170 63.96 79.64 -31.57
C ILE A 170 65.03 80.31 -30.69
N GLU A 171 65.82 79.54 -29.93
CA GLU A 171 66.91 80.08 -29.11
C GLU A 171 68.00 80.75 -29.98
N THR A 172 68.38 80.14 -31.11
CA THR A 172 69.35 80.76 -32.05
C THR A 172 68.80 82.01 -32.73
N LEU A 173 67.49 82.07 -33.00
CA LEU A 173 66.82 83.25 -33.57
C LEU A 173 66.75 84.40 -32.54
N ARG A 174 66.46 84.09 -31.27
CA ARG A 174 66.49 85.06 -30.17
C ARG A 174 67.88 85.70 -30.01
N SER A 175 68.95 84.90 -30.07
CA SER A 175 70.33 85.42 -30.07
C SER A 175 70.59 86.39 -31.22
N LYS A 176 70.24 86.00 -32.46
CA LYS A 176 70.43 86.83 -33.67
C LYS A 176 69.67 88.16 -33.61
N ILE A 177 68.48 88.20 -33.01
CA ILE A 177 67.70 89.42 -32.83
C ILE A 177 68.38 90.37 -31.84
N SER A 178 68.94 89.84 -30.73
CA SER A 178 69.75 90.63 -29.79
C SER A 178 71.00 91.23 -30.45
N ASP A 179 71.64 90.46 -31.33
CA ASP A 179 72.80 90.91 -32.12
C ASP A 179 72.45 91.93 -33.22
N GLN A 180 71.18 92.08 -33.60
CA GLN A 180 70.72 93.10 -34.55
C GLN A 180 70.31 94.39 -33.85
N SER A 181 69.52 94.31 -32.78
CA SER A 181 69.08 95.46 -31.98
C SER A 181 70.25 96.32 -31.49
N SER A 182 71.32 95.68 -31.02
CA SER A 182 72.55 96.35 -30.57
C SER A 182 73.32 97.11 -31.67
N LYS A 183 73.12 96.78 -32.95
CA LYS A 183 73.78 97.44 -34.09
C LYS A 183 72.97 98.62 -34.64
N GLU A 184 71.66 98.53 -34.59
CA GLU A 184 70.75 99.61 -35.01
C GLU A 184 70.93 100.85 -34.12
N ASP A 185 71.00 100.63 -32.80
CA ASP A 185 71.17 101.64 -31.76
C ASP A 185 72.49 102.45 -31.85
N GLU A 186 73.52 101.91 -32.49
CA GLU A 186 74.77 102.62 -32.77
C GLU A 186 74.73 103.43 -34.07
N LEU A 187 73.92 103.02 -35.05
CA LEU A 187 73.67 103.77 -36.28
C LEU A 187 72.79 105.00 -36.01
N THR A 188 71.75 104.89 -35.18
CA THR A 188 70.88 106.02 -34.81
C THR A 188 71.65 107.13 -34.09
N ARG A 189 72.67 106.79 -33.29
CA ARG A 189 73.58 107.75 -32.64
C ARG A 189 74.51 108.48 -33.61
N LYS A 190 74.85 107.89 -34.76
CA LYS A 190 75.78 108.48 -35.75
C LYS A 190 75.08 109.38 -36.77
N LEU A 191 73.78 109.15 -37.05
CA LEU A 191 73.01 109.95 -38.01
C LEU A 191 72.63 111.35 -37.49
N LYS A 192 72.65 111.57 -36.17
CA LYS A 192 72.08 112.76 -35.51
C LYS A 192 73.06 113.92 -35.26
N LYS A 193 74.17 113.99 -36.02
CA LYS A 193 75.28 114.95 -35.81
C LYS A 193 75.82 115.59 -37.11
N ALA A 194 75.00 115.66 -38.17
CA ALA A 194 75.48 115.94 -39.53
C ALA A 194 74.55 116.83 -40.40
N LEU A 195 73.55 117.51 -39.83
CA LEU A 195 72.51 118.24 -40.58
C LEU A 195 72.25 119.69 -40.10
N GLU A 196 73.18 120.28 -39.35
CA GLU A 196 73.04 121.62 -38.77
C GLU A 196 74.29 122.48 -39.04
N ASP A 197 74.54 122.83 -40.31
CA ASP A 197 75.45 123.95 -40.66
C ASP A 197 75.33 124.41 -42.13
N ARG A 198 75.47 125.73 -42.39
CA ARG A 198 75.26 126.49 -43.67
C ARG A 198 73.79 126.69 -44.12
N LYS A 199 73.38 127.83 -44.70
CA LYS A 199 74.03 129.10 -45.16
C LYS A 199 73.05 130.28 -44.86
N GLU A 200 73.35 131.57 -45.01
CA GLU A 200 73.48 132.38 -46.25
C GLU A 200 73.93 133.84 -45.92
N ASN A 201 74.35 134.63 -46.91
CA ASN A 201 74.53 136.09 -46.78
C ASN A 201 74.73 136.81 -48.15
N GLY A 202 74.29 138.07 -48.28
CA GLY A 202 74.68 139.01 -49.37
C GLY A 202 73.63 139.36 -50.46
N ILE A 203 73.37 140.66 -50.69
CA ILE A 203 72.37 141.23 -51.64
C ILE A 203 72.90 142.57 -52.25
N PHE A 204 72.29 143.01 -53.38
CA PHE A 204 72.49 144.29 -54.13
C PHE A 204 73.75 144.33 -55.04
N GLN A 205 73.83 145.09 -56.15
CA GLN A 205 73.13 146.30 -56.66
C GLN A 205 73.26 146.35 -58.23
N GLU A 206 72.43 146.91 -59.14
CA GLU A 206 71.01 147.37 -59.19
C GLU A 206 70.61 147.86 -60.64
N SER A 207 69.31 148.07 -60.91
CA SER A 207 68.70 148.94 -61.95
C SER A 207 69.23 149.07 -63.41
N LEU A 208 69.50 147.95 -64.10
CA LEU A 208 69.01 147.78 -65.49
C LEU A 208 67.92 146.69 -65.52
N SER A 209 67.13 146.66 -64.46
CA SER A 209 66.46 145.46 -63.96
C SER A 209 64.96 145.42 -64.26
N LEU A 210 64.24 146.55 -64.21
CA LEU A 210 62.75 146.53 -64.14
C LEU A 210 62.04 145.84 -65.32
N ALA A 211 62.50 146.03 -66.57
CA ALA A 211 61.86 145.37 -67.73
C ALA A 211 62.04 143.84 -67.66
N LYS A 212 63.27 143.39 -67.41
CA LYS A 212 63.57 141.97 -67.18
C LYS A 212 62.99 141.44 -65.87
N GLN A 213 62.72 142.26 -64.86
CA GLN A 213 61.99 141.86 -63.66
C GLN A 213 60.51 141.62 -63.95
N SER A 214 59.86 142.39 -64.84
CA SER A 214 58.48 142.09 -65.22
C SER A 214 58.37 140.77 -65.96
N GLU A 215 59.30 140.53 -66.89
CA GLU A 215 59.43 139.27 -67.63
C GLU A 215 59.75 138.10 -66.66
N MET A 216 60.85 138.20 -65.90
CA MET A 216 61.29 137.22 -64.91
C MET A 216 60.29 137.02 -63.76
N GLU A 217 59.48 138.01 -63.37
CA GLU A 217 58.38 137.79 -62.43
C GLU A 217 57.24 136.99 -63.05
N MET A 218 56.90 137.23 -64.32
CA MET A 218 55.85 136.48 -64.99
C MET A 218 56.31 135.07 -65.35
N GLU A 219 57.56 134.89 -65.75
CA GLU A 219 58.22 133.58 -65.86
C GLU A 219 58.27 132.88 -64.50
N LYS A 220 58.68 133.56 -63.42
CA LYS A 220 58.72 132.99 -62.06
C LYS A 220 57.33 132.65 -61.54
N LYS A 221 56.29 133.44 -61.84
CA LYS A 221 54.88 133.14 -61.52
C LYS A 221 54.37 131.96 -62.35
N LEU A 222 54.73 131.87 -63.63
CA LEU A 222 54.44 130.74 -64.49
C LEU A 222 55.15 129.46 -64.00
N GLU A 223 56.43 129.54 -63.64
CA GLU A 223 57.21 128.41 -63.14
C GLU A 223 56.75 128.00 -61.73
N GLN A 224 56.33 128.94 -60.88
CA GLN A 224 55.63 128.66 -59.62
C GLN A 224 54.30 127.96 -59.87
N ALA A 225 53.49 128.43 -60.83
CA ALA A 225 52.22 127.78 -61.19
C ALA A 225 52.43 126.40 -61.80
N LEU A 226 53.45 126.20 -62.63
CA LEU A 226 53.84 124.89 -63.17
C LEU A 226 54.30 123.96 -62.05
N LYS A 227 55.17 124.41 -61.12
CA LYS A 227 55.58 123.65 -59.94
C LYS A 227 54.42 123.33 -59.00
N GLN A 228 53.44 124.22 -58.87
CA GLN A 228 52.18 123.96 -58.15
C GLN A 228 51.31 122.91 -58.88
N VAL A 229 51.17 122.98 -60.21
CA VAL A 229 50.47 121.96 -61.00
C VAL A 229 51.18 120.61 -60.95
N GLU A 230 52.51 120.57 -60.95
CA GLU A 230 53.30 119.35 -60.76
C GLU A 230 53.21 118.79 -59.34
N GLN A 231 53.13 119.66 -58.32
CA GLN A 231 52.88 119.26 -56.93
C GLN A 231 51.47 118.66 -56.80
N LEU A 232 50.43 119.39 -57.25
CA LEU A 232 49.05 118.91 -57.24
C LEU A 232 48.86 117.63 -58.08
N ARG A 233 49.59 117.45 -59.18
CA ARG A 233 49.63 116.18 -59.94
C ARG A 233 50.27 115.05 -59.14
N ARG A 234 51.38 115.30 -58.43
CA ARG A 234 52.02 114.31 -57.53
C ARG A 234 51.13 113.96 -56.34
N ASP A 235 50.42 114.94 -55.79
CA ASP A 235 49.51 114.75 -54.66
C ASP A 235 48.24 114.01 -55.08
N LEU A 236 47.63 114.39 -56.22
CA LEU A 236 46.50 113.65 -56.82
C LEU A 236 46.89 112.20 -57.17
N TYR A 237 48.11 111.97 -57.67
CA TYR A 237 48.62 110.62 -57.91
C TYR A 237 48.80 109.83 -56.59
N GLN A 238 49.33 110.46 -55.54
CA GLN A 238 49.45 109.84 -54.22
C GLN A 238 48.08 109.51 -53.61
N GLU A 239 47.11 110.41 -53.65
CA GLU A 239 45.75 110.15 -53.14
C GLU A 239 45.01 109.09 -53.98
N THR A 240 45.21 109.08 -55.30
CA THR A 240 44.70 108.01 -56.17
C THR A 240 45.32 106.66 -55.80
N LYS A 241 46.64 106.62 -55.55
CA LYS A 241 47.34 105.43 -55.09
C LYS A 241 46.82 104.96 -53.72
N LYS A 242 46.78 105.82 -52.71
CA LYS A 242 46.22 105.53 -51.37
C LYS A 242 44.79 105.00 -51.45
N LYS A 243 43.95 105.61 -52.31
CA LYS A 243 42.58 105.13 -52.56
C LYS A 243 42.57 103.71 -53.14
N THR A 244 43.43 103.40 -54.11
CA THR A 244 43.52 102.02 -54.64
C THR A 244 44.06 101.02 -53.63
N GLU A 245 45.01 101.42 -52.78
CA GLU A 245 45.55 100.60 -51.69
C GLU A 245 44.47 100.30 -50.64
N ALA A 246 43.84 101.33 -50.08
CA ALA A 246 42.74 101.18 -49.12
C ALA A 246 41.52 100.42 -49.69
N GLN A 247 41.20 100.60 -50.99
CA GLN A 247 40.13 99.83 -51.63
C GLN A 247 40.53 98.36 -51.80
N SER A 248 41.82 98.06 -52.09
CA SER A 248 42.32 96.68 -52.12
C SER A 248 42.24 96.02 -50.73
N GLU A 249 42.65 96.72 -49.67
CA GLU A 249 42.54 96.27 -48.27
C GLU A 249 41.09 96.01 -47.87
N LEU A 250 40.17 96.92 -48.22
CA LEU A 250 38.75 96.76 -47.96
C LEU A 250 38.19 95.50 -48.64
N THR A 251 38.59 95.20 -49.88
CA THR A 251 38.18 93.94 -50.53
C THR A 251 38.84 92.70 -49.91
N ALA A 252 40.04 92.81 -49.36
CA ALA A 252 40.71 91.72 -48.65
C ALA A 252 40.04 91.43 -47.28
N VAL A 253 39.66 92.48 -46.55
CA VAL A 253 38.89 92.39 -45.30
C VAL A 253 37.49 91.82 -45.58
N ALA A 254 36.79 92.30 -46.62
CA ALA A 254 35.49 91.76 -47.01
C ALA A 254 35.54 90.26 -47.37
N LYS A 255 36.58 89.83 -48.11
CA LYS A 255 36.81 88.40 -48.41
C LYS A 255 37.09 87.57 -47.14
N LYS A 256 37.89 88.08 -46.20
CA LYS A 256 38.13 87.42 -44.90
C LYS A 256 36.83 87.29 -44.09
N LEU A 257 36.03 88.36 -44.01
CA LEU A 257 34.75 88.37 -43.30
C LEU A 257 33.73 87.40 -43.93
N ALA A 258 33.68 87.32 -45.26
CA ALA A 258 32.85 86.34 -45.97
C ALA A 258 33.29 84.89 -45.67
N GLY A 259 34.60 84.64 -45.56
CA GLY A 259 35.13 83.35 -45.10
C GLY A 259 34.72 83.01 -43.66
N SER A 260 34.97 83.93 -42.72
CA SER A 260 34.62 83.75 -41.31
C SER A 260 33.11 83.51 -41.10
N THR A 261 32.25 84.31 -41.72
CA THR A 261 30.78 84.15 -41.64
C THR A 261 30.23 82.94 -42.40
N SER A 262 31.03 82.32 -43.28
CA SER A 262 30.71 80.98 -43.83
C SER A 262 31.11 79.87 -42.86
N ASN A 263 32.28 79.98 -42.21
CA ASN A 263 32.76 79.02 -41.23
C ASN A 263 31.91 79.01 -39.96
N GLU A 264 31.47 80.19 -39.51
CA GLU A 264 30.52 80.37 -38.39
C GLU A 264 29.20 79.65 -38.67
N ARG A 265 28.61 79.83 -39.86
CA ARG A 265 27.37 79.11 -40.25
C ARG A 265 27.56 77.59 -40.34
N TYR A 266 28.72 77.12 -40.81
CA TYR A 266 29.05 75.70 -40.80
C TYR A 266 29.11 75.14 -39.37
N LEU A 267 29.86 75.80 -38.48
CA LEU A 267 29.96 75.41 -37.07
C LEU A 267 28.62 75.48 -36.32
N ILE A 268 27.74 76.41 -36.68
CA ILE A 268 26.37 76.47 -36.14
C ILE A 268 25.59 75.23 -36.56
N GLU A 269 25.55 74.87 -37.85
CA GLU A 269 24.79 73.70 -38.31
C GLU A 269 25.40 72.37 -37.84
N GLU A 270 26.72 72.27 -37.74
CA GLU A 270 27.39 71.14 -37.09
C GLU A 270 26.99 71.04 -35.61
N ASN A 271 26.91 72.17 -34.90
CA ASN A 271 26.49 72.19 -33.50
C ASN A 271 24.99 71.89 -33.31
N THR A 272 24.10 72.31 -34.22
CA THR A 272 22.68 71.89 -34.18
C THR A 272 22.53 70.41 -34.52
N LYS A 273 23.37 69.86 -35.42
CA LYS A 273 23.40 68.42 -35.72
C LYS A 273 23.86 67.62 -34.51
N LEU A 274 25.01 67.95 -33.94
CA LEU A 274 25.55 67.24 -32.76
C LEU A 274 24.60 67.29 -31.56
N LYS A 275 23.80 68.35 -31.40
CA LYS A 275 22.73 68.43 -30.38
C LYS A 275 21.54 67.51 -30.66
N ARG A 276 21.18 67.30 -31.94
CA ARG A 276 20.15 66.32 -32.34
C ARG A 276 20.66 64.90 -32.13
N ASP A 277 21.84 64.60 -32.65
CA ASP A 277 22.51 63.30 -32.48
C ASP A 277 22.63 62.94 -30.98
N LEU A 278 23.06 63.89 -30.12
CA LEU A 278 23.14 63.70 -28.67
C LEU A 278 21.77 63.33 -28.07
N HIS A 279 20.72 64.06 -28.42
CA HIS A 279 19.37 63.82 -27.88
C HIS A 279 18.82 62.44 -28.30
N ASP A 280 19.04 62.04 -29.55
CA ASP A 280 18.65 60.72 -30.04
C ASP A 280 19.40 59.59 -29.29
N TYR A 281 20.67 59.81 -28.94
CA TYR A 281 21.43 58.88 -28.08
C TYR A 281 20.94 58.88 -26.62
N GLU A 282 20.58 60.03 -26.04
CA GLU A 282 20.01 60.13 -24.69
C GLU A 282 18.68 59.36 -24.59
N VAL A 283 17.77 59.57 -25.53
CA VAL A 283 16.48 58.86 -25.59
C VAL A 283 16.69 57.36 -25.77
N ARG A 284 17.58 56.94 -26.67
CA ARG A 284 17.86 55.51 -26.89
C ARG A 284 18.52 54.85 -25.68
N LEU A 285 19.38 55.57 -24.96
CA LEU A 285 20.01 55.09 -23.72
C LEU A 285 18.97 54.92 -22.60
N GLU A 286 17.98 55.80 -22.48
CA GLU A 286 16.90 55.65 -21.50
C GLU A 286 15.98 54.47 -21.84
N MET A 287 15.64 54.28 -23.13
CA MET A 287 14.90 53.09 -23.58
C MET A 287 15.64 51.78 -23.22
N LEU A 288 16.95 51.72 -23.44
CA LEU A 288 17.77 50.55 -23.12
C LEU A 288 17.86 50.28 -21.61
N LYS A 289 17.87 51.32 -20.74
CA LYS A 289 17.74 51.12 -19.29
C LYS A 289 16.39 50.51 -18.93
N GLN A 290 15.30 51.02 -19.50
CA GLN A 290 13.96 50.54 -19.21
C GLN A 290 13.76 49.08 -19.68
N GLU A 291 14.31 48.73 -20.84
CA GLU A 291 14.34 47.35 -21.32
C GLU A 291 15.18 46.45 -20.40
N ASN A 292 16.38 46.89 -19.98
CA ASN A 292 17.22 46.12 -19.06
C ASN A 292 16.53 45.88 -17.70
N CYS A 293 15.93 46.90 -17.09
CA CYS A 293 15.19 46.73 -15.83
C CYS A 293 13.98 45.77 -15.98
N SER A 294 13.35 45.73 -17.15
CA SER A 294 12.28 44.78 -17.48
C SER A 294 12.81 43.34 -17.61
N LEU A 295 13.99 43.16 -18.21
CA LEU A 295 14.68 41.87 -18.31
C LEU A 295 15.18 41.38 -16.95
N GLU A 296 15.75 42.26 -16.13
CA GLU A 296 16.17 41.97 -14.74
C GLU A 296 14.98 41.50 -13.89
N TYR A 297 13.83 42.19 -13.98
CA TYR A 297 12.62 41.77 -13.28
C TYR A 297 12.09 40.40 -13.76
N ARG A 298 12.09 40.16 -15.07
CA ARG A 298 11.71 38.85 -15.64
C ARG A 298 12.66 37.73 -15.22
N LEU A 299 13.96 38.01 -15.13
CA LEU A 299 14.96 37.05 -14.66
C LEU A 299 14.74 36.72 -13.17
N SER A 300 14.50 37.73 -12.33
CA SER A 300 14.19 37.54 -10.91
C SER A 300 12.95 36.67 -10.69
N ASN A 301 11.86 36.95 -11.40
CA ASN A 301 10.64 36.15 -11.31
C ASN A 301 10.87 34.69 -11.73
N SER A 302 11.60 34.46 -12.84
CA SER A 302 11.95 33.12 -13.32
C SER A 302 12.85 32.35 -12.34
N GLN A 303 13.76 33.06 -11.65
CA GLN A 303 14.62 32.48 -10.62
C GLN A 303 13.84 32.16 -9.33
N GLU A 304 12.85 32.97 -8.95
CA GLU A 304 11.92 32.65 -7.86
C GLU A 304 11.04 31.44 -8.20
N GLU A 305 10.51 31.37 -9.43
CA GLU A 305 9.73 30.23 -9.93
C GLU A 305 10.54 28.93 -9.90
N GLN A 306 11.76 28.94 -10.47
CA GLN A 306 12.69 27.81 -10.38
C GLN A 306 13.01 27.42 -8.93
N SER A 307 13.14 28.40 -8.02
CA SER A 307 13.41 28.15 -6.60
C SER A 307 12.23 27.51 -5.88
N ARG A 308 10.99 27.77 -6.32
CA ARG A 308 9.76 27.14 -5.81
C ARG A 308 9.64 25.71 -6.35
N ASP A 309 9.86 25.51 -7.64
CA ASP A 309 9.83 24.17 -8.25
C ASP A 309 10.90 23.25 -7.64
N GLN A 310 12.10 23.77 -7.37
CA GLN A 310 13.15 23.01 -6.68
C GLN A 310 12.75 22.62 -5.24
N GLN A 311 11.94 23.43 -4.54
CA GLN A 311 11.37 23.06 -3.23
C GLN A 311 10.31 21.97 -3.38
N CYS A 312 9.40 22.09 -4.35
CA CYS A 312 8.40 21.06 -4.66
C CYS A 312 9.05 19.72 -5.01
N ILE A 313 10.10 19.72 -5.84
CA ILE A 313 10.88 18.51 -6.21
C ILE A 313 11.50 17.88 -4.95
N THR A 314 12.10 18.67 -4.07
CA THR A 314 12.69 18.16 -2.81
C THR A 314 11.64 17.56 -1.88
N LEU A 315 10.43 18.15 -1.82
CA LEU A 315 9.30 17.60 -1.04
C LEU A 315 8.84 16.25 -1.62
N TYR A 316 8.61 16.15 -2.93
CA TYR A 316 8.22 14.88 -3.56
C TYR A 316 9.32 13.81 -3.45
N GLN A 317 10.60 14.17 -3.54
CA GLN A 317 11.71 13.24 -3.28
C GLN A 317 11.69 12.73 -1.84
N SER A 318 11.38 13.58 -0.86
CA SER A 318 11.21 13.18 0.54
C SER A 318 10.00 12.26 0.71
N GLU A 319 8.86 12.57 0.09
CA GLU A 319 7.63 11.75 0.16
C GLU A 319 7.84 10.36 -0.45
N ILE A 320 8.49 10.28 -1.63
CA ILE A 320 8.88 9.02 -2.26
C ILE A 320 9.79 8.20 -1.34
N LYS A 321 10.79 8.82 -0.70
CA LYS A 321 11.70 8.13 0.22
C LYS A 321 10.98 7.60 1.47
N MET A 322 10.10 8.40 2.08
CA MET A 322 9.26 7.95 3.20
C MET A 322 8.31 6.80 2.80
N ALA A 323 7.77 6.84 1.58
CA ALA A 323 6.92 5.78 1.04
C ALA A 323 7.72 4.48 0.76
N GLN A 324 8.98 4.59 0.31
CA GLN A 324 9.90 3.46 0.15
C GLN A 324 10.25 2.81 1.48
N GLU A 325 10.69 3.59 2.48
CA GLU A 325 11.02 3.07 3.82
C GLU A 325 9.83 2.34 4.48
N HIS A 326 8.63 2.92 4.38
CA HIS A 326 7.37 2.32 4.85
C HIS A 326 6.95 1.07 4.05
N ALA A 327 7.34 0.95 2.78
CA ALA A 327 7.15 -0.27 1.99
C ALA A 327 8.14 -1.36 2.40
N GLU A 328 9.41 -1.02 2.61
CA GLU A 328 10.45 -1.96 3.06
C GLU A 328 10.15 -2.54 4.46
N ASP A 329 9.72 -1.72 5.42
CA ASP A 329 9.32 -2.22 6.74
C ASP A 329 8.07 -3.10 6.67
N LYS A 330 7.12 -2.81 5.76
CA LYS A 330 5.96 -3.69 5.51
C LYS A 330 6.36 -5.01 4.86
N GLU A 331 7.27 -5.00 3.90
CA GLU A 331 7.79 -6.21 3.26
C GLU A 331 8.55 -7.09 4.26
N LYS A 332 9.33 -6.47 5.14
CA LYS A 332 10.03 -7.11 6.27
C LYS A 332 9.07 -7.71 7.30
N MET A 333 7.99 -7.01 7.65
CA MET A 333 6.93 -7.56 8.50
C MET A 333 6.23 -8.76 7.84
N LEU A 334 5.88 -8.67 6.55
CA LEU A 334 5.30 -9.79 5.80
C LEU A 334 6.27 -10.97 5.71
N ARG A 335 7.56 -10.75 5.46
CA ARG A 335 8.60 -11.79 5.49
C ARG A 335 8.69 -12.48 6.85
N ASN A 336 8.60 -11.73 7.95
CA ASN A 336 8.59 -12.31 9.30
C ASN A 336 7.36 -13.20 9.53
N SER A 337 6.17 -12.71 9.21
CA SER A 337 4.93 -13.51 9.36
C SER A 337 4.90 -14.73 8.44
N VAL A 338 5.45 -14.66 7.23
CA VAL A 338 5.60 -15.85 6.36
C VAL A 338 6.52 -16.89 7.02
N MET A 339 7.68 -16.50 7.56
CA MET A 339 8.55 -17.41 8.31
C MET A 339 7.91 -17.98 9.59
N GLU A 340 6.90 -17.32 10.16
CA GLU A 340 6.11 -17.84 11.29
C GLU A 340 5.07 -18.86 10.82
N TRP A 341 4.34 -18.57 9.75
CA TRP A 341 3.41 -19.52 9.13
C TRP A 341 4.11 -20.77 8.58
N GLU A 342 5.31 -20.65 8.02
CA GLU A 342 6.13 -21.80 7.59
C GLU A 342 6.50 -22.72 8.76
N LYS A 343 6.94 -22.16 9.90
CA LYS A 343 7.24 -22.94 11.13
C LYS A 343 5.99 -23.65 11.65
N VAL A 344 4.84 -22.97 11.66
CA VAL A 344 3.56 -23.54 12.09
C VAL A 344 3.11 -24.66 11.13
N ALA A 345 3.28 -24.49 9.81
CA ALA A 345 2.98 -25.52 8.83
C ALA A 345 3.86 -26.78 9.00
N ASP A 346 5.18 -26.61 9.21
CA ASP A 346 6.07 -27.75 9.49
C ASP A 346 5.75 -28.41 10.85
N GLN A 347 5.34 -27.65 11.88
CA GLN A 347 4.84 -28.23 13.14
C GLN A 347 3.60 -29.12 12.92
N TYR A 348 2.58 -28.63 12.21
CA TYR A 348 1.39 -29.42 11.89
C TYR A 348 1.70 -30.66 11.04
N LYS A 349 2.61 -30.53 10.07
CA LYS A 349 3.11 -31.65 9.25
C LYS A 349 3.81 -32.73 10.07
N ASN A 350 4.64 -32.33 11.03
CA ASN A 350 5.29 -33.26 11.96
C ASN A 350 4.27 -33.97 12.87
N ILE A 351 3.24 -33.24 13.36
CA ILE A 351 2.14 -33.83 14.15
C ILE A 351 1.36 -34.83 13.30
N ALA A 352 1.03 -34.49 12.05
CA ALA A 352 0.29 -35.37 11.14
C ALA A 352 1.08 -36.64 10.78
N GLU A 353 2.40 -36.55 10.59
CA GLU A 353 3.25 -37.72 10.33
C GLU A 353 3.43 -38.60 11.58
N ASN A 354 3.56 -38.01 12.77
CA ASN A 354 3.58 -38.76 14.03
C ASN A 354 2.26 -39.52 14.27
N GLU A 355 1.12 -38.88 14.00
CA GLU A 355 -0.21 -39.50 14.07
C GLU A 355 -0.39 -40.59 13.00
N ARG A 356 0.12 -40.38 11.78
CA ARG A 356 0.13 -41.41 10.72
C ARG A 356 0.95 -42.63 11.16
N LEU A 357 2.10 -42.42 11.79
CA LEU A 357 2.95 -43.49 12.34
C LEU A 357 2.26 -44.22 13.50
N ALA A 358 1.61 -43.49 14.42
CA ALA A 358 0.86 -44.06 15.53
C ALA A 358 -0.29 -44.96 15.06
N ARG A 359 -1.06 -44.52 14.04
CA ARG A 359 -2.09 -45.33 13.40
C ARG A 359 -1.51 -46.57 12.72
N GLN A 360 -0.40 -46.42 11.97
CA GLN A 360 0.27 -47.56 11.33
C GLN A 360 0.70 -48.62 12.35
N ILE A 361 1.22 -48.22 13.52
CA ILE A 361 1.57 -49.13 14.62
C ILE A 361 0.32 -49.79 15.23
N ALA A 362 -0.77 -49.04 15.43
CA ALA A 362 -2.03 -49.60 15.92
C ALA A 362 -2.63 -50.62 14.94
N GLU A 363 -2.59 -50.34 13.64
CA GLU A 363 -3.05 -51.24 12.57
C GLU A 363 -2.23 -52.53 12.49
N THR A 364 -0.89 -52.45 12.61
CA THR A 364 -0.05 -53.66 12.68
C THR A 364 -0.36 -54.49 13.91
N ASN A 365 -0.50 -53.86 15.08
CA ASN A 365 -0.79 -54.57 16.33
C ASN A 365 -2.16 -55.26 16.29
N VAL A 366 -3.20 -54.60 15.75
CA VAL A 366 -4.52 -55.23 15.56
C VAL A 366 -4.45 -56.38 14.56
N SER A 367 -3.69 -56.23 13.47
CA SER A 367 -3.45 -57.31 12.51
C SER A 367 -2.73 -58.51 13.14
N GLU A 368 -1.84 -58.29 14.11
CA GLU A 368 -1.16 -59.36 14.86
C GLU A 368 -2.08 -60.03 15.87
N PHE A 369 -2.83 -59.26 16.67
CA PHE A 369 -3.81 -59.82 17.61
C PHE A 369 -4.91 -60.63 16.91
N ASP A 370 -5.36 -60.24 15.71
CA ASP A 370 -6.33 -61.06 14.95
C ASP A 370 -5.70 -62.36 14.38
N LYS A 371 -4.39 -62.38 14.07
CA LYS A 371 -3.66 -63.63 13.73
C LYS A 371 -3.58 -64.54 14.96
N GLU A 372 -3.13 -64.03 16.11
CA GLU A 372 -3.09 -64.81 17.36
C GLU A 372 -4.47 -65.37 17.75
N LYS A 373 -5.49 -64.52 17.70
CA LYS A 373 -6.91 -64.86 17.97
C LYS A 373 -7.48 -65.87 16.98
N THR A 374 -7.00 -65.93 15.73
CA THR A 374 -7.39 -67.01 14.79
C THR A 374 -6.63 -68.30 15.03
N MET A 375 -5.34 -68.25 15.39
CA MET A 375 -4.58 -69.44 15.81
C MET A 375 -5.16 -70.06 17.08
N LEU A 376 -5.35 -69.29 18.15
CA LEU A 376 -5.94 -69.75 19.41
C LEU A 376 -7.35 -70.32 19.25
N LYS A 377 -8.18 -69.73 18.36
CA LYS A 377 -9.49 -70.30 18.01
C LYS A 377 -9.36 -71.68 17.38
N GLU A 378 -8.37 -71.89 16.52
CA GLU A 378 -8.16 -73.18 15.85
C GLU A 378 -7.57 -74.22 16.80
N GLU A 379 -6.64 -73.83 17.69
CA GLU A 379 -6.14 -74.69 18.77
C GLU A 379 -7.26 -75.15 19.70
N VAL A 380 -8.16 -74.23 20.11
CA VAL A 380 -9.33 -74.55 20.94
C VAL A 380 -10.28 -75.49 20.21
N LYS A 381 -10.58 -75.28 18.91
CA LYS A 381 -11.36 -76.26 18.13
C LYS A 381 -10.70 -77.63 18.10
N GLN A 382 -9.39 -77.69 17.89
CA GLN A 382 -8.63 -78.95 17.84
C GLN A 382 -8.56 -79.65 19.20
N LEU A 383 -8.64 -78.92 20.32
CA LEU A 383 -8.77 -79.48 21.67
C LEU A 383 -10.19 -80.00 21.92
N VAL A 384 -11.23 -79.22 21.59
CA VAL A 384 -12.63 -79.63 21.71
C VAL A 384 -12.92 -80.87 20.86
N ALA A 385 -12.53 -80.87 19.59
CA ALA A 385 -12.71 -82.02 18.69
C ALA A 385 -11.85 -83.26 19.03
N ARG A 386 -10.88 -83.12 19.94
CA ARG A 386 -10.19 -84.27 20.59
C ARG A 386 -11.00 -84.77 21.78
N HIS A 387 -11.41 -83.90 22.69
CA HIS A 387 -12.23 -84.27 23.85
C HIS A 387 -13.58 -84.87 23.44
N GLU A 388 -14.24 -84.37 22.39
CA GLU A 388 -15.47 -84.95 21.84
C GLU A 388 -15.27 -86.40 21.38
N LYS A 389 -14.15 -86.70 20.70
CA LYS A 389 -13.81 -88.07 20.27
C LYS A 389 -13.47 -88.97 21.47
N GLU A 390 -12.80 -88.43 22.48
CA GLU A 390 -12.55 -89.17 23.72
C GLU A 390 -13.82 -89.46 24.51
N ILE A 391 -14.78 -88.53 24.53
CA ILE A 391 -16.10 -88.71 25.14
C ILE A 391 -16.86 -89.78 24.37
N GLN A 392 -16.98 -89.68 23.05
CA GLN A 392 -17.62 -90.69 22.20
C GLN A 392 -16.99 -92.09 22.37
N ALA A 393 -15.66 -92.18 22.53
CA ALA A 393 -14.97 -93.44 22.81
C ALA A 393 -15.29 -94.00 24.21
N LYS A 394 -15.39 -93.13 25.23
CA LYS A 394 -15.78 -93.50 26.60
C LYS A 394 -17.26 -93.91 26.67
N ASP A 395 -18.15 -93.21 25.98
CA ASP A 395 -19.58 -93.55 25.89
C ASP A 395 -19.80 -94.89 25.19
N MET A 396 -19.07 -95.15 24.09
CA MET A 396 -19.05 -96.47 23.43
C MET A 396 -18.54 -97.57 24.37
N GLN A 397 -17.51 -97.30 25.17
CA GLN A 397 -16.99 -98.24 26.16
C GLN A 397 -18.00 -98.49 27.29
N ILE A 398 -18.71 -97.46 27.76
CA ILE A 398 -19.77 -97.56 28.77
C ILE A 398 -20.94 -98.39 28.24
N ALA A 399 -21.36 -98.18 26.98
CA ALA A 399 -22.41 -98.98 26.34
C ALA A 399 -22.04 -100.47 26.29
N ILE A 400 -20.83 -100.82 25.85
CA ILE A 400 -20.32 -102.21 25.81
C ILE A 400 -20.24 -102.82 27.22
N LEU A 401 -19.89 -102.03 28.24
CA LEU A 401 -19.87 -102.51 29.63
C LEU A 401 -21.28 -102.72 30.19
N SER A 402 -22.24 -101.83 29.88
CA SER A 402 -23.64 -101.96 30.29
C SER A 402 -24.36 -103.12 29.62
N GLU A 403 -24.06 -103.40 28.35
CA GLU A 403 -24.57 -104.58 27.63
C GLU A 403 -24.07 -105.87 28.31
N ARG A 404 -22.77 -105.97 28.60
CA ARG A 404 -22.18 -107.09 29.35
C ARG A 404 -22.71 -107.21 30.78
N GLU A 405 -23.01 -106.11 31.44
CA GLU A 405 -23.62 -106.12 32.78
C GLU A 405 -25.04 -106.71 32.69
N SER A 406 -25.84 -106.32 31.69
CA SER A 406 -27.14 -106.92 31.41
C SER A 406 -27.05 -108.42 31.05
N GLU A 407 -26.05 -108.84 30.26
CA GLU A 407 -25.79 -110.26 29.99
C GLU A 407 -25.45 -111.04 31.27
N LEU A 408 -24.64 -110.45 32.15
CA LEU A 408 -24.25 -111.06 33.43
C LEU A 408 -25.41 -111.09 34.43
N GLU A 409 -26.29 -110.09 34.45
CA GLU A 409 -27.53 -110.12 35.25
C GLU A 409 -28.51 -111.16 34.75
N LEU A 410 -28.70 -111.27 33.43
CA LEU A 410 -29.51 -112.33 32.81
C LEU A 410 -28.94 -113.71 33.14
N SER A 411 -27.62 -113.88 33.06
CA SER A 411 -26.91 -115.12 33.41
C SER A 411 -27.04 -115.47 34.90
N ARG A 412 -26.89 -114.50 35.81
CA ARG A 412 -27.16 -114.67 37.26
C ARG A 412 -28.61 -115.06 37.52
N SER A 413 -29.56 -114.39 36.86
CA SER A 413 -30.99 -114.70 36.97
C SER A 413 -31.30 -116.11 36.49
N MET A 414 -30.75 -116.52 35.35
CA MET A 414 -30.85 -117.88 34.80
C MET A 414 -30.25 -118.92 35.75
N SER A 415 -29.08 -118.64 36.34
CA SER A 415 -28.44 -119.52 37.33
C SER A 415 -29.28 -119.68 38.60
N HIS A 416 -29.86 -118.59 39.13
CA HIS A 416 -30.72 -118.60 40.31
C HIS A 416 -32.10 -119.22 40.04
N LEU A 417 -32.63 -119.12 38.81
CA LEU A 417 -33.80 -119.89 38.37
C LEU A 417 -33.48 -121.38 38.27
N ASN A 418 -32.30 -121.75 37.78
CA ASN A 418 -31.86 -123.15 37.69
C ASN A 418 -31.55 -123.75 39.08
N GLU A 419 -30.99 -122.97 39.99
CA GLU A 419 -30.81 -123.33 41.40
C GLU A 419 -32.17 -123.52 42.08
N LYS A 420 -33.13 -122.62 41.88
CA LYS A 420 -34.51 -122.80 42.35
C LYS A 420 -35.26 -123.96 41.70
N ALA A 421 -34.94 -124.31 40.46
CA ALA A 421 -35.47 -125.52 39.83
C ALA A 421 -34.92 -126.78 40.52
N ALA A 422 -33.63 -126.80 40.87
CA ALA A 422 -33.03 -127.88 41.65
C ALA A 422 -33.56 -127.93 43.11
N GLU A 423 -33.80 -126.78 43.76
CA GLU A 423 -34.50 -126.71 45.05
C GLU A 423 -35.93 -127.24 44.95
N MET A 424 -36.66 -126.91 43.87
CA MET A 424 -37.99 -127.44 43.58
C MET A 424 -37.96 -128.96 43.36
N GLU A 425 -37.03 -129.49 42.56
CA GLU A 425 -36.88 -130.94 42.36
C GLU A 425 -36.54 -131.67 43.67
N GLN A 426 -35.66 -131.10 44.50
CA GLN A 426 -35.37 -131.63 45.83
C GLN A 426 -36.59 -131.56 46.76
N ALA A 427 -37.35 -130.47 46.72
CA ALA A 427 -38.58 -130.31 47.49
C ALA A 427 -39.67 -131.28 47.02
N GLU A 428 -39.83 -131.52 45.72
CA GLU A 428 -40.76 -132.50 45.16
C GLU A 428 -40.35 -133.93 45.51
N ALA A 429 -39.06 -134.27 45.42
CA ALA A 429 -38.54 -135.56 45.89
C ALA A 429 -38.75 -135.75 47.41
N MET A 430 -38.52 -134.71 48.21
CA MET A 430 -38.77 -134.72 49.65
C MET A 430 -40.27 -134.81 49.97
N ILE A 431 -41.14 -134.16 49.19
CA ILE A 431 -42.61 -134.27 49.29
C ILE A 431 -43.06 -135.67 48.88
N ALA A 432 -42.46 -136.31 47.88
CA ALA A 432 -42.76 -137.69 47.51
C ALA A 432 -42.37 -138.66 48.63
N ASP A 433 -41.21 -138.49 49.25
CA ASP A 433 -40.80 -139.31 50.40
C ASP A 433 -41.61 -139.02 51.67
N LEU A 434 -42.01 -137.75 51.90
CA LEU A 434 -42.94 -137.38 52.96
C LEU A 434 -44.36 -137.92 52.71
N ARG A 435 -44.83 -138.00 51.46
CA ARG A 435 -46.09 -138.68 51.10
C ARG A 435 -46.01 -140.17 51.40
N ARG A 436 -44.90 -140.83 51.02
CA ARG A 436 -44.62 -142.24 51.35
C ARG A 436 -44.59 -142.50 52.87
N LYS A 437 -43.97 -141.61 53.64
CA LYS A 437 -43.98 -141.63 55.13
C LYS A 437 -45.38 -141.36 55.70
N LEU A 438 -46.12 -140.42 55.12
CA LEU A 438 -47.49 -140.08 55.50
C LEU A 438 -48.48 -141.23 55.21
N ASP A 439 -48.29 -141.98 54.14
CA ASP A 439 -49.13 -143.14 53.82
C ASP A 439 -48.83 -144.34 54.73
N LEU A 440 -47.56 -144.53 55.12
CA LEU A 440 -47.20 -145.40 56.26
C LEU A 440 -47.86 -144.94 57.57
N GLU A 441 -47.89 -143.63 57.86
CA GLU A 441 -48.61 -143.10 59.02
C GLU A 441 -50.13 -143.25 58.93
N LYS A 442 -50.77 -143.06 57.76
CA LYS A 442 -52.22 -143.25 57.55
C LYS A 442 -52.66 -144.71 57.68
N MET A 443 -51.73 -145.66 57.59
CA MET A 443 -51.96 -147.07 57.94
C MET A 443 -51.85 -147.31 59.46
N SER A 444 -51.03 -146.53 60.17
CA SER A 444 -50.83 -146.64 61.63
C SER A 444 -51.87 -145.84 62.45
N LYS A 445 -52.12 -144.58 62.10
CA LYS A 445 -52.94 -143.63 62.88
C LYS A 445 -54.45 -143.81 62.77
N ARG A 446 -54.93 -144.77 61.97
CA ARG A 446 -56.36 -145.12 61.87
C ARG A 446 -56.95 -145.73 63.16
N ALA A 447 -56.14 -145.91 64.21
CA ALA A 447 -56.54 -146.41 65.52
C ALA A 447 -56.57 -145.36 66.66
N VAL A 448 -56.14 -144.10 66.44
CA VAL A 448 -55.88 -143.13 67.54
C VAL A 448 -56.40 -141.71 67.25
N ILE A 449 -57.49 -141.56 66.49
CA ILE A 449 -58.14 -140.26 66.28
C ILE A 449 -59.40 -140.18 67.15
N LEU A 450 -59.21 -139.86 68.45
CA LEU A 450 -60.30 -139.51 69.37
C LEU A 450 -59.79 -138.69 70.59
N LYS A 451 -59.26 -137.50 70.29
CA LYS A 451 -59.08 -136.30 71.16
C LYS A 451 -58.49 -135.19 70.27
N LEU A 452 -59.22 -134.09 70.08
CA LEU A 452 -58.99 -132.78 70.73
C LEU A 452 -57.56 -132.27 70.47
N GLU A 453 -57.30 -131.29 69.59
CA GLU A 453 -57.84 -129.90 69.49
C GLU A 453 -57.33 -128.98 70.62
N GLU A 454 -57.06 -127.71 70.26
CA GLU A 454 -56.47 -126.63 71.10
C GLU A 454 -54.97 -126.85 71.49
N GLU A 455 -54.10 -125.83 71.67
CA GLU A 455 -54.26 -124.36 71.73
C GLU A 455 -52.93 -123.59 71.41
N MET A 456 -53.03 -122.26 71.23
CA MET A 456 -52.01 -121.19 71.36
C MET A 456 -50.86 -120.94 70.36
N ALA A 457 -50.46 -119.65 70.34
CA ALA A 457 -49.26 -119.08 69.70
C ALA A 457 -48.68 -117.91 70.55
N LYS A 458 -47.37 -117.56 70.43
CA LYS A 458 -46.77 -116.24 70.82
C LYS A 458 -45.24 -116.06 70.53
N ARG A 459 -44.90 -114.91 69.91
CA ARG A 459 -43.79 -113.93 70.20
C ARG A 459 -42.27 -114.18 69.95
N VAL A 460 -41.70 -113.33 69.07
CA VAL A 460 -40.56 -112.34 69.22
C VAL A 460 -39.20 -112.72 69.86
N VAL A 461 -38.04 -112.36 69.22
CA VAL A 461 -36.86 -111.59 69.76
C VAL A 461 -35.62 -111.51 68.80
N ASP A 462 -35.04 -110.29 68.68
CA ASP A 462 -33.69 -109.75 68.27
C ASP A 462 -32.62 -110.57 67.50
N LYS A 463 -31.73 -109.97 66.65
CA LYS A 463 -30.52 -109.17 67.06
C LYS A 463 -29.70 -108.53 65.90
N LYS A 464 -29.07 -107.37 66.19
CA LYS A 464 -27.76 -106.77 65.71
C LYS A 464 -27.46 -106.68 64.19
N GLY A 465 -26.68 -105.70 63.67
CA GLY A 465 -26.05 -104.51 64.26
C GLY A 465 -24.68 -104.17 63.64
N GLY A 466 -24.27 -102.88 63.58
CA GLY A 466 -22.95 -102.45 63.08
C GLY A 466 -22.73 -100.93 63.05
N LYS A 467 -21.47 -100.47 63.14
CA LYS A 467 -21.04 -99.05 63.04
C LYS A 467 -19.69 -98.97 62.32
N GLN A 468 -19.39 -97.82 61.70
CA GLN A 468 -18.02 -97.34 61.50
C GLN A 468 -17.88 -95.86 61.93
N HIS A 469 -16.63 -95.36 61.95
CA HIS A 469 -16.19 -94.23 62.77
C HIS A 469 -15.19 -93.37 61.99
N ILE A 470 -15.37 -92.04 62.02
CA ILE A 470 -14.50 -91.06 61.34
C ILE A 470 -13.51 -90.43 62.34
N THR A 471 -12.24 -90.30 61.94
CA THR A 471 -11.12 -89.90 62.80
C THR A 471 -10.93 -88.38 62.91
N ARG A 472 -10.45 -87.94 64.09
CA ARG A 472 -10.31 -86.53 64.53
C ARG A 472 -9.21 -85.71 63.82
N SER A 473 -8.51 -86.26 62.83
CA SER A 473 -7.30 -85.64 62.25
C SER A 473 -7.60 -84.57 61.19
N ASP A 474 -8.65 -84.76 60.38
CA ASP A 474 -8.85 -83.98 59.15
C ASP A 474 -9.46 -82.59 59.38
N LEU A 475 -10.09 -82.36 60.53
CA LEU A 475 -10.68 -81.07 60.90
C LEU A 475 -9.59 -79.98 61.07
N LEU A 476 -8.48 -80.31 61.74
CA LEU A 476 -7.40 -79.36 62.08
C LEU A 476 -6.55 -78.89 60.88
N LYS A 477 -6.79 -79.42 59.68
CA LYS A 477 -6.29 -78.81 58.42
C LYS A 477 -7.32 -77.84 57.85
N LYS A 478 -8.58 -78.27 57.71
CA LYS A 478 -9.67 -77.45 57.16
C LYS A 478 -9.89 -76.17 57.97
N ASP A 479 -9.80 -76.20 59.29
CA ASP A 479 -9.92 -75.01 60.14
C ASP A 479 -8.88 -73.92 59.80
N ARG A 480 -7.64 -74.31 59.44
CA ARG A 480 -6.58 -73.35 59.06
C ARG A 480 -6.77 -72.79 57.65
N GLU A 481 -7.20 -73.65 56.73
CA GLU A 481 -7.50 -73.30 55.34
C GLU A 481 -8.68 -72.31 55.27
N ILE A 482 -9.72 -72.52 56.10
CA ILE A 482 -10.84 -71.60 56.30
C ILE A 482 -10.36 -70.25 56.87
N ILE A 483 -9.48 -70.22 57.87
CA ILE A 483 -8.96 -68.97 58.43
C ILE A 483 -8.16 -68.16 57.38
N GLN A 484 -7.34 -68.82 56.56
CA GLN A 484 -6.63 -68.14 55.46
C GLN A 484 -7.61 -67.61 54.41
N GLN A 485 -8.59 -68.40 53.96
CA GLN A 485 -9.62 -67.94 53.03
C GLN A 485 -10.46 -66.77 53.61
N GLN A 486 -10.70 -66.74 54.93
CA GLN A 486 -11.35 -65.63 55.61
C GLN A 486 -10.46 -64.38 55.79
N GLN A 487 -9.14 -64.49 55.65
CA GLN A 487 -8.24 -63.33 55.57
C GLN A 487 -8.12 -62.84 54.13
N GLU A 488 -8.01 -63.75 53.16
CA GLU A 488 -7.99 -63.45 51.72
C GLU A 488 -9.25 -62.68 51.30
N ASN A 489 -10.44 -63.18 51.66
CA ASN A 489 -11.70 -62.49 51.37
C ASN A 489 -11.79 -61.10 52.02
N ARG A 490 -11.30 -60.92 53.26
CA ARG A 490 -11.27 -59.60 53.90
C ARG A 490 -10.30 -58.63 53.21
N ARG A 491 -9.18 -59.13 52.68
CA ARG A 491 -8.22 -58.34 51.89
C ARG A 491 -8.77 -57.96 50.52
N LEU A 492 -9.53 -58.84 49.88
CA LEU A 492 -10.19 -58.59 48.60
C LEU A 492 -11.38 -57.61 48.74
N LEU A 493 -12.16 -57.73 49.82
CA LEU A 493 -13.21 -56.75 50.16
C LEU A 493 -12.62 -55.35 50.39
N ALA A 494 -11.58 -55.23 51.22
CA ALA A 494 -10.93 -53.94 51.47
C ALA A 494 -10.38 -53.29 50.18
N ARG A 495 -9.90 -54.09 49.22
CA ARG A 495 -9.45 -53.59 47.89
C ARG A 495 -10.60 -53.22 46.96
N LEU A 496 -11.76 -53.88 47.08
CA LEU A 496 -12.96 -53.46 46.36
C LEU A 496 -13.47 -52.13 46.93
N ASP A 497 -13.55 -51.98 48.26
CA ASP A 497 -13.94 -50.73 48.91
C ASP A 497 -12.99 -49.57 48.55
N GLU A 498 -11.69 -49.83 48.50
CA GLU A 498 -10.66 -48.87 48.03
C GLU A 498 -10.92 -48.44 46.57
N VAL A 499 -11.11 -49.39 45.64
CA VAL A 499 -11.40 -49.08 44.23
C VAL A 499 -12.76 -48.41 44.03
N TYR A 500 -13.78 -48.76 44.83
CA TYR A 500 -15.08 -48.08 44.81
C TYR A 500 -14.95 -46.65 45.31
N SER A 501 -14.24 -46.40 46.42
CA SER A 501 -14.00 -45.05 46.92
C SER A 501 -13.18 -44.21 45.94
N ASP A 502 -12.15 -44.78 45.31
CA ASP A 502 -11.34 -44.09 44.29
C ASP A 502 -12.19 -43.68 43.08
N ARG A 503 -13.09 -44.56 42.63
CA ARG A 503 -14.03 -44.27 41.55
C ARG A 503 -15.11 -43.26 41.97
N GLU A 504 -15.58 -43.32 43.21
CA GLU A 504 -16.53 -42.35 43.77
C GLU A 504 -15.91 -40.95 43.87
N ARG A 505 -14.67 -40.84 44.36
CA ARG A 505 -13.92 -39.57 44.37
C ARG A 505 -13.71 -39.01 42.96
N MET A 506 -13.29 -39.84 42.00
CA MET A 506 -13.17 -39.45 40.59
C MET A 506 -14.50 -38.96 39.99
N MET A 507 -15.62 -39.60 40.33
CA MET A 507 -16.96 -39.13 39.93
C MET A 507 -17.32 -37.79 40.57
N THR A 508 -16.97 -37.56 41.85
CA THR A 508 -17.21 -36.26 42.51
C THR A 508 -16.34 -35.13 41.95
N ASP A 509 -15.07 -35.39 41.62
CA ASP A 509 -14.19 -34.40 41.01
C ASP A 509 -14.64 -34.04 39.59
N MET A 510 -14.99 -35.04 38.75
CA MET A 510 -15.55 -34.79 37.43
C MET A 510 -16.91 -34.06 37.49
N THR A 511 -17.70 -34.29 38.54
CA THR A 511 -18.95 -33.53 38.77
C THR A 511 -18.66 -32.09 39.18
N ARG A 512 -17.68 -31.86 40.06
CA ARG A 512 -17.22 -30.52 40.46
C ARG A 512 -16.69 -29.74 39.25
N GLU A 513 -15.89 -30.36 38.40
CA GLU A 513 -15.37 -29.75 37.15
C GLU A 513 -16.50 -29.39 36.18
N LEU A 514 -17.50 -30.27 36.02
CA LEU A 514 -18.71 -29.94 35.24
C LEU A 514 -19.52 -28.78 35.86
N GLU A 515 -19.58 -28.67 37.18
CA GLU A 515 -20.21 -27.51 37.83
C GLU A 515 -19.41 -26.22 37.66
N ASP A 516 -18.07 -26.29 37.66
CA ASP A 516 -17.19 -25.13 37.45
C ASP A 516 -17.26 -24.63 35.99
N GLU A 517 -17.21 -25.52 35.01
CA GLU A 517 -17.50 -25.23 33.59
C GLU A 517 -18.91 -24.66 33.39
N GLN A 518 -19.92 -25.20 34.09
CA GLN A 518 -21.29 -24.67 34.05
C GLN A 518 -21.37 -23.24 34.62
N ARG A 519 -20.65 -22.94 35.71
CA ARG A 519 -20.55 -21.58 36.29
C ARG A 519 -19.91 -20.60 35.32
N GLU A 520 -18.83 -21.00 34.63
CA GLU A 520 -18.20 -20.16 33.60
C GLU A 520 -19.13 -19.95 32.39
N ASN A 521 -19.84 -21.00 31.94
CA ASN A 521 -20.79 -20.87 30.84
C ASN A 521 -21.96 -19.94 31.19
N ASP A 522 -22.47 -19.99 32.43
CA ASP A 522 -23.53 -19.10 32.90
C ASP A 522 -23.03 -17.66 33.13
N ALA A 523 -21.75 -17.46 33.50
CA ALA A 523 -21.12 -16.14 33.52
C ALA A 523 -21.00 -15.53 32.10
N LEU A 524 -20.52 -16.31 31.12
CA LEU A 524 -20.44 -15.89 29.72
C LEU A 524 -21.82 -15.60 29.11
N ARG A 525 -22.87 -16.34 29.52
CA ARG A 525 -24.27 -16.03 29.15
C ARG A 525 -24.77 -14.72 29.75
N MET A 526 -24.34 -14.36 30.96
CA MET A 526 -24.64 -13.07 31.58
C MET A 526 -23.94 -11.93 30.85
N GLU A 527 -22.64 -12.06 30.53
CA GLU A 527 -21.89 -11.07 29.75
C GLU A 527 -22.50 -10.86 28.35
N LEU A 528 -22.86 -11.95 27.66
CA LEU A 528 -23.58 -11.87 26.37
C LEU A 528 -24.97 -11.23 26.49
N LYS A 529 -25.63 -11.35 27.64
CA LYS A 529 -26.92 -10.69 27.92
C LYS A 529 -26.73 -9.20 28.20
N GLU A 530 -25.70 -8.81 28.94
CA GLU A 530 -25.35 -7.41 29.22
C GLU A 530 -24.93 -6.68 27.93
N LEU A 531 -24.03 -7.26 27.13
CA LEU A 531 -23.65 -6.74 25.80
C LEU A 531 -24.86 -6.60 24.86
N LYS A 532 -25.82 -7.54 24.93
CA LYS A 532 -27.05 -7.46 24.15
C LYS A 532 -28.01 -6.38 24.66
N GLU A 533 -28.14 -6.22 25.97
CA GLU A 533 -28.92 -5.15 26.59
C GLU A 533 -28.31 -3.77 26.34
N GLU A 534 -26.98 -3.64 26.26
CA GLU A 534 -26.30 -2.43 25.79
C GLU A 534 -26.58 -2.17 24.31
N MET A 535 -26.46 -3.17 23.43
CA MET A 535 -26.78 -3.02 22.01
C MET A 535 -28.25 -2.64 21.78
N ASP A 536 -29.19 -3.24 22.50
CA ASP A 536 -30.61 -2.92 22.42
C ASP A 536 -30.95 -1.59 23.13
N GLU A 537 -30.18 -1.14 24.12
CA GLU A 537 -30.24 0.24 24.66
C GLU A 537 -29.72 1.27 23.66
N ILE A 538 -28.64 0.98 22.92
CA ILE A 538 -28.15 1.80 21.81
C ILE A 538 -29.23 1.91 20.70
N ARG A 539 -30.00 0.84 20.45
CA ARG A 539 -31.19 0.89 19.58
C ARG A 539 -32.31 1.75 20.19
N ARG A 540 -32.69 1.56 21.46
CA ARG A 540 -33.70 2.40 22.12
C ARG A 540 -33.34 3.89 22.09
N ARG A 541 -32.07 4.25 22.22
CA ARG A 541 -31.58 5.64 22.10
C ARG A 541 -31.62 6.16 20.66
N ARG A 542 -31.43 5.31 19.66
CA ARG A 542 -31.61 5.63 18.24
C ARG A 542 -33.09 5.86 17.92
N ASP A 543 -33.95 4.94 18.35
CA ASP A 543 -35.36 4.91 17.96
C ASP A 543 -36.19 5.94 18.76
N GLY A 544 -35.86 6.17 20.03
CA GLY A 544 -36.46 7.20 20.88
C GLY A 544 -36.06 8.63 20.53
N ALA A 545 -35.06 8.84 19.66
CA ALA A 545 -34.65 10.16 19.19
C ALA A 545 -35.45 10.65 17.94
N ILE A 546 -36.47 9.89 17.51
CA ILE A 546 -37.17 10.13 16.23
C ILE A 546 -38.48 10.93 16.39
N ASP A 547 -39.14 10.89 17.57
CA ASP A 547 -40.50 11.45 17.72
C ASP A 547 -40.51 12.94 18.13
N ASP A 548 -39.57 13.37 18.98
CA ASP A 548 -39.55 14.73 19.56
C ASP A 548 -38.41 15.61 19.00
N THR A 549 -38.66 16.25 17.86
CA THR A 549 -38.45 17.71 17.64
C THR A 549 -39.02 18.11 16.27
N ARG A 550 -40.33 18.37 16.22
CA ARG A 550 -40.94 19.09 15.08
C ARG A 550 -40.80 20.60 15.29
N SER A 551 -39.67 21.19 14.94
CA SER A 551 -39.54 22.66 14.89
C SER A 551 -38.85 23.16 13.63
N VAL A 552 -39.66 23.87 12.85
CA VAL A 552 -39.36 24.80 11.76
C VAL A 552 -38.06 25.60 12.00
N ASP A 553 -37.12 25.60 11.05
CA ASP A 553 -36.94 26.77 10.18
C ASP A 553 -36.20 26.47 8.84
N SER A 554 -36.28 27.41 7.91
CA SER A 554 -35.91 27.23 6.50
C SER A 554 -34.40 27.17 6.21
N ARG A 555 -34.00 26.32 5.25
CA ARG A 555 -33.21 26.77 4.07
C ARG A 555 -32.96 25.65 3.03
N ASP A 556 -33.52 25.83 1.85
CA ASP A 556 -33.27 25.03 0.66
C ASP A 556 -31.93 25.36 -0.02
N SER A 557 -31.36 24.35 -0.69
CA SER A 557 -30.46 24.43 -1.88
C SER A 557 -29.84 23.08 -2.28
N ILE A 558 -30.41 21.94 -1.85
CA ILE A 558 -30.02 20.59 -2.31
C ILE A 558 -31.29 19.74 -2.49
N PRO A 559 -31.45 18.97 -3.59
CA PRO A 559 -32.54 18.01 -3.73
C PRO A 559 -32.59 17.01 -2.57
N HIS A 560 -33.77 16.88 -1.94
CA HIS A 560 -33.94 16.14 -0.68
C HIS A 560 -33.56 14.65 -0.74
N ALA A 561 -33.47 14.05 -1.93
CA ALA A 561 -33.15 12.63 -2.12
C ALA A 561 -31.74 12.22 -1.66
N ILE A 562 -30.78 13.15 -1.64
CA ILE A 562 -29.36 12.83 -1.33
C ILE A 562 -28.96 13.25 0.10
N ARG A 563 -29.64 14.25 0.68
CA ARG A 563 -29.22 14.85 1.95
C ARG A 563 -29.64 14.05 3.21
N ASN A 564 -30.66 13.21 3.09
CA ASN A 564 -31.24 12.45 4.20
C ASN A 564 -30.92 10.94 4.12
N LEU A 565 -29.65 10.58 3.95
CA LEU A 565 -29.16 9.28 4.41
C LEU A 565 -28.62 9.41 5.84
N PRO A 566 -28.99 8.52 6.78
CA PRO A 566 -28.41 8.54 8.12
C PRO A 566 -26.90 8.29 8.02
N HIS A 567 -26.11 9.05 8.78
CA HIS A 567 -24.64 8.96 8.80
C HIS A 567 -24.15 7.71 9.57
N ALA A 568 -24.75 6.55 9.30
CA ALA A 568 -24.54 5.28 9.98
C ALA A 568 -24.21 4.15 8.97
N GLY A 569 -23.11 4.31 8.23
CA GLY A 569 -22.36 3.18 7.64
C GLY A 569 -22.98 2.39 6.49
N TRP A 570 -24.10 2.82 5.89
CA TRP A 570 -24.73 2.08 4.78
C TRP A 570 -24.44 2.69 3.41
N TRP A 571 -23.82 1.89 2.54
CA TRP A 571 -23.52 2.22 1.14
C TRP A 571 -24.78 2.12 0.27
N VAL A 572 -25.00 3.10 -0.61
CA VAL A 572 -26.08 3.07 -1.62
C VAL A 572 -25.49 2.71 -2.97
N GLN A 573 -26.15 1.80 -3.68
CA GLN A 573 -25.79 1.44 -5.04
C GLN A 573 -26.40 2.44 -6.02
N TYR A 574 -25.56 2.98 -6.92
CA TYR A 574 -25.95 3.83 -8.04
C TYR A 574 -25.26 3.32 -9.30
N TYR A 575 -25.95 3.40 -10.43
CA TYR A 575 -25.36 3.11 -11.75
C TYR A 575 -24.65 4.36 -12.28
N ALA A 576 -23.34 4.28 -12.49
CA ALA A 576 -22.52 5.41 -12.91
C ALA A 576 -22.11 5.31 -14.38
N VAL A 577 -22.34 6.37 -15.16
CA VAL A 577 -21.92 6.49 -16.56
C VAL A 577 -20.95 7.65 -16.69
N LEU A 578 -19.68 7.35 -16.98
CA LEU A 578 -18.71 8.34 -17.44
C LEU A 578 -18.75 8.39 -18.96
N ASN A 579 -19.00 9.58 -19.52
CA ASN A 579 -18.86 9.84 -20.95
C ASN A 579 -17.93 11.03 -21.19
N HIS A 580 -17.64 11.34 -22.46
CA HIS A 580 -16.67 12.39 -22.83
C HIS A 580 -17.12 13.83 -22.53
N VAL A 581 -18.36 14.02 -22.06
CA VAL A 581 -18.95 15.33 -21.70
C VAL A 581 -19.27 15.42 -20.21
N ALA A 582 -19.71 14.33 -19.58
CA ALA A 582 -20.09 14.34 -18.16
C ALA A 582 -19.90 12.97 -17.46
N PHE A 583 -19.74 13.04 -16.14
CA PHE A 583 -19.96 11.94 -15.21
C PHE A 583 -21.39 12.01 -14.65
N GLN A 584 -22.16 10.93 -14.78
CA GLN A 584 -23.59 10.91 -14.47
C GLN A 584 -23.96 9.72 -13.58
N LEU A 585 -24.81 9.96 -12.57
CA LEU A 585 -25.30 8.95 -11.62
C LEU A 585 -26.79 8.70 -11.82
N PHE A 586 -27.18 7.43 -11.94
CA PHE A 586 -28.55 6.95 -12.12
C PHE A 586 -28.94 5.98 -10.99
N PRO A 587 -30.23 5.95 -10.56
CA PRO A 587 -30.68 5.14 -9.43
C PRO A 587 -31.05 3.69 -9.79
N ASP A 588 -31.06 3.34 -11.08
CA ASP A 588 -31.28 1.99 -11.64
C ASP A 588 -30.41 1.87 -12.90
N GLU A 589 -30.09 0.64 -13.33
CA GLU A 589 -29.28 0.36 -14.53
C GLU A 589 -30.01 0.71 -15.84
N LYS A 590 -31.33 0.99 -15.78
CA LYS A 590 -32.16 1.26 -16.95
C LYS A 590 -32.10 2.76 -17.32
N PRO A 591 -31.64 3.13 -18.53
CA PRO A 591 -31.39 4.52 -18.92
C PRO A 591 -32.68 5.30 -19.30
N HIS A 592 -33.79 5.04 -18.62
CA HIS A 592 -35.07 5.74 -18.77
C HIS A 592 -35.33 6.75 -17.64
N SER A 593 -34.49 6.75 -16.60
CA SER A 593 -34.55 7.69 -15.48
C SER A 593 -33.67 8.91 -15.73
N ALA A 594 -34.07 10.08 -15.26
CA ALA A 594 -33.19 11.25 -15.22
C ALA A 594 -32.00 10.99 -14.30
N ALA A 595 -30.83 11.56 -14.63
CA ALA A 595 -29.64 11.49 -13.79
C ALA A 595 -29.90 12.22 -12.46
N VAL A 596 -29.58 11.55 -11.35
CA VAL A 596 -29.67 12.10 -9.97
C VAL A 596 -28.56 13.12 -9.71
N MET A 597 -27.43 12.97 -10.39
CA MET A 597 -26.32 13.92 -10.41
C MET A 597 -25.63 13.85 -11.77
N SER A 598 -25.19 15.00 -12.30
CA SER A 598 -24.45 15.11 -13.55
C SER A 598 -23.40 16.22 -13.40
N ILE A 599 -22.13 15.87 -13.58
CA ILE A 599 -20.97 16.78 -13.44
C ILE A 599 -20.30 16.86 -14.82
N ASP A 600 -20.09 18.07 -15.37
CA ASP A 600 -19.37 18.21 -16.65
C ASP A 600 -17.91 17.77 -16.46
N THR A 601 -17.36 17.03 -17.43
CA THR A 601 -15.98 16.51 -17.37
C THR A 601 -14.94 17.64 -17.25
N ARG A 602 -15.27 18.87 -17.66
CA ARG A 602 -14.46 20.09 -17.45
C ARG A 602 -14.45 20.61 -16.01
N GLN A 603 -15.49 20.31 -15.23
CA GLN A 603 -15.61 20.73 -13.83
C GLN A 603 -14.86 19.78 -12.87
N LEU A 604 -14.47 18.59 -13.32
CA LEU A 604 -13.70 17.61 -12.55
C LEU A 604 -12.28 18.13 -12.25
N CYS A 605 -12.05 18.68 -11.06
CA CYS A 605 -10.75 19.21 -10.65
C CYS A 605 -9.73 18.10 -10.33
N HIS A 606 -10.19 17.03 -9.70
CA HIS A 606 -9.32 15.99 -9.17
C HIS A 606 -10.07 14.68 -8.95
N VAL A 607 -9.42 13.56 -9.26
CA VAL A 607 -9.89 12.22 -8.90
C VAL A 607 -8.72 11.44 -8.31
N ARG A 608 -8.89 10.89 -7.10
CA ARG A 608 -7.90 10.02 -6.46
C ARG A 608 -8.53 8.85 -5.72
N LEU A 609 -7.74 7.80 -5.49
CA LEU A 609 -8.11 6.75 -4.55
C LEU A 609 -8.23 7.32 -3.12
N VAL A 610 -9.11 6.71 -2.35
CA VAL A 610 -9.33 6.99 -0.92
C VAL A 610 -8.29 6.26 -0.08
N THR A 611 -7.89 6.88 1.02
CA THR A 611 -6.97 6.31 2.02
C THR A 611 -7.70 6.02 3.33
N ALA A 612 -7.06 5.30 4.25
CA ALA A 612 -7.60 5.07 5.60
C ALA A 612 -7.77 6.35 6.44
N ALA A 613 -7.14 7.47 6.05
CA ALA A 613 -7.37 8.77 6.67
C ALA A 613 -8.68 9.44 6.19
N ASP A 614 -9.11 9.14 4.97
CA ASP A 614 -10.29 9.72 4.32
C ASP A 614 -11.60 9.02 4.72
N VAL A 615 -11.59 7.68 4.83
CA VAL A 615 -12.77 6.87 5.20
C VAL A 615 -12.43 5.96 6.37
N ARG A 616 -12.99 6.27 7.54
CA ARG A 616 -12.76 5.56 8.81
C ARG A 616 -13.62 4.30 9.02
N VAL A 617 -14.54 4.01 8.09
CA VAL A 617 -15.63 3.01 8.26
C VAL A 617 -15.60 1.92 7.18
N ALA A 618 -14.48 1.79 6.46
CA ALA A 618 -14.29 0.83 5.38
C ALA A 618 -13.03 0.01 5.61
N ASP A 619 -13.09 -1.29 5.34
CA ASP A 619 -11.96 -2.19 5.54
C ASP A 619 -10.82 -1.96 4.54
N ALA A 620 -9.62 -2.47 4.85
CA ALA A 620 -8.42 -2.30 4.02
C ALA A 620 -8.56 -2.82 2.57
N GLU A 621 -9.48 -3.76 2.31
CA GLU A 621 -9.84 -4.20 0.96
C GLU A 621 -10.86 -3.30 0.27
N GLN A 622 -11.78 -2.70 1.03
CA GLN A 622 -12.83 -1.81 0.54
C GLN A 622 -12.24 -0.44 0.17
N ILE A 623 -11.32 0.10 0.99
CA ILE A 623 -10.60 1.37 0.73
C ILE A 623 -9.97 1.39 -0.67
N ARG A 624 -9.38 0.27 -1.10
CA ARG A 624 -8.76 0.11 -2.44
C ARG A 624 -9.74 0.23 -3.61
N ARG A 625 -11.05 0.14 -3.36
CA ARG A 625 -12.13 0.20 -4.36
C ARG A 625 -12.90 1.54 -4.32
N ILE A 626 -12.57 2.43 -3.39
CA ILE A 626 -13.22 3.73 -3.20
C ILE A 626 -12.32 4.82 -3.79
N PHE A 627 -12.92 5.76 -4.52
CA PHE A 627 -12.26 6.94 -5.07
C PHE A 627 -13.07 8.21 -4.77
N HIS A 628 -12.36 9.31 -4.58
CA HIS A 628 -12.89 10.63 -4.29
C HIS A 628 -12.77 11.50 -5.55
N ILE A 629 -13.90 12.04 -6.01
CA ILE A 629 -13.97 13.07 -7.05
C ILE A 629 -14.15 14.43 -6.36
N MET A 630 -13.30 15.40 -6.68
CA MET A 630 -13.51 16.82 -6.38
C MET A 630 -13.81 17.56 -7.68
N PHE A 631 -14.82 18.44 -7.66
CA PHE A 631 -15.27 19.20 -8.84
C PHE A 631 -15.66 20.64 -8.46
N ASP A 632 -15.62 21.54 -9.45
CA ASP A 632 -15.89 22.97 -9.30
C ASP A 632 -17.35 23.30 -9.64
N ASP A 633 -18.19 23.55 -8.63
CA ASP A 633 -19.60 23.91 -8.77
C ASP A 633 -19.81 25.39 -9.19
N ARG A 634 -18.79 26.03 -9.78
CA ARG A 634 -18.75 27.49 -10.04
C ARG A 634 -19.74 28.01 -11.07
N ASP A 635 -20.22 27.17 -11.99
CA ASP A 635 -21.28 27.54 -12.93
C ASP A 635 -22.68 27.49 -12.28
N ASN A 636 -22.78 26.89 -11.10
CA ASN A 636 -24.00 26.74 -10.32
C ASN A 636 -24.00 27.83 -9.23
N GLY A 637 -24.81 28.87 -9.39
CA GLY A 637 -24.68 30.16 -8.68
C GLY A 637 -24.98 30.20 -7.17
N SER A 638 -24.54 29.20 -6.38
CA SER A 638 -24.82 29.08 -4.94
C SER A 638 -23.53 28.93 -4.14
N THR A 639 -23.03 30.04 -3.57
CA THR A 639 -21.73 30.14 -2.88
C THR A 639 -21.69 29.38 -1.54
N SER A 640 -21.60 28.05 -1.59
CA SER A 640 -21.49 27.18 -0.42
C SER A 640 -20.03 27.05 0.05
N ARG A 641 -19.77 27.24 1.35
CA ARG A 641 -18.43 27.51 1.90
C ARG A 641 -17.90 26.36 2.77
N ASN A 642 -18.20 25.12 2.38
CA ASN A 642 -18.18 23.95 3.26
C ASN A 642 -17.16 22.88 2.84
N ALA A 643 -15.87 23.22 2.88
CA ALA A 643 -14.79 22.22 2.91
C ALA A 643 -14.41 21.94 4.38
N SER A 644 -14.64 20.72 4.85
CA SER A 644 -14.55 20.36 6.28
C SER A 644 -13.10 20.21 6.77
N THR A 645 -12.43 21.32 7.10
CA THR A 645 -11.21 21.30 7.92
C THR A 645 -11.55 20.91 9.35
N ASN A 646 -11.30 19.66 9.70
CA ASN A 646 -11.46 19.14 11.06
C ASN A 646 -10.32 19.62 11.96
N ASP A 647 -10.52 20.72 12.69
CA ASP A 647 -9.64 21.09 13.81
C ASP A 647 -10.39 21.81 14.95
N LEU A 648 -9.79 21.81 16.14
CA LEU A 648 -10.38 22.16 17.42
C LEU A 648 -10.27 23.66 17.72
N SER A 649 -11.40 24.38 17.71
CA SER A 649 -11.53 25.58 18.56
C SER A 649 -12.99 25.79 19.00
N ILE A 650 -13.16 25.96 20.32
CA ILE A 650 -14.46 26.18 20.96
C ILE A 650 -14.72 27.69 21.12
N THR A 651 -15.88 28.12 20.63
CA THR A 651 -16.58 29.39 20.94
C THR A 651 -15.82 30.73 20.88
N SER A 652 -16.09 31.48 19.82
CA SER A 652 -16.47 32.91 19.90
C SER A 652 -17.53 33.17 18.81
N VAL A 653 -18.82 33.13 19.16
CA VAL A 653 -19.62 34.31 19.55
C VAL A 653 -19.49 35.45 18.53
N SER A 654 -20.56 35.69 17.78
CA SER A 654 -20.64 36.76 16.78
C SER A 654 -20.37 38.14 17.40
N GLN A 655 -19.33 38.82 16.92
CA GLN A 655 -19.21 40.27 17.01
C GLN A 655 -19.15 40.86 15.61
N LYS A 656 -19.73 42.06 15.47
CA LYS A 656 -19.99 42.76 14.21
C LYS A 656 -18.73 43.05 13.41
N ASP A 657 -18.94 43.33 12.12
CA ASP A 657 -18.02 44.08 11.29
C ASP A 657 -17.64 45.42 11.94
N GLU A 658 -16.44 45.50 12.50
CA GLU A 658 -15.71 46.75 12.68
C GLU A 658 -14.59 46.76 11.64
N SER A 659 -14.74 47.57 10.60
CA SER A 659 -13.84 47.57 9.44
C SER A 659 -12.55 48.33 9.74
N TRP A 660 -11.61 47.69 10.44
CA TRP A 660 -10.33 48.22 10.89
C TRP A 660 -9.44 48.69 9.73
N LYS A 661 -9.64 49.94 9.27
CA LYS A 661 -8.91 50.55 8.14
C LYS A 661 -8.89 49.64 6.88
N ASN A 662 -10.05 49.04 6.57
CA ASN A 662 -10.28 48.09 5.46
C ASN A 662 -9.56 46.72 5.57
N HIS A 663 -8.96 46.37 6.71
CA HIS A 663 -8.39 45.03 6.92
C HIS A 663 -9.45 44.01 7.36
N ASP A 664 -9.50 42.86 6.70
CA ASP A 664 -10.19 41.67 7.20
C ASP A 664 -9.21 40.85 8.05
N PHE A 665 -9.19 41.10 9.37
CA PHE A 665 -8.28 40.43 10.31
C PHE A 665 -8.83 39.07 10.78
N GLN A 666 -7.97 38.06 10.77
CA GLN A 666 -8.21 36.74 11.37
C GLN A 666 -7.27 36.54 12.56
N GLU A 667 -7.80 36.12 13.70
CA GLU A 667 -6.97 35.79 14.88
C GLU A 667 -6.20 34.50 14.62
N LEU A 668 -4.87 34.53 14.75
CA LEU A 668 -3.98 33.41 14.48
C LEU A 668 -2.91 33.27 15.58
N THR A 669 -2.51 32.02 15.80
CA THR A 669 -1.56 31.62 16.84
C THR A 669 -0.26 31.17 16.17
N PHE A 670 0.76 32.03 16.18
CA PHE A 670 2.02 31.76 15.47
C PHE A 670 2.94 30.82 16.26
N HIS A 671 3.16 29.59 15.79
CA HIS A 671 4.10 28.64 16.38
C HIS A 671 5.49 28.64 15.71
N VAL A 672 5.63 29.29 14.55
CA VAL A 672 6.90 29.50 13.83
C VAL A 672 7.38 30.94 13.97
N SER A 673 8.69 31.16 13.87
CA SER A 673 9.32 32.49 14.07
C SER A 673 8.69 33.57 13.19
N THR A 674 7.89 34.44 13.81
CA THR A 674 7.06 35.45 13.15
C THR A 674 7.10 36.73 13.96
N TYR A 675 7.26 37.88 13.31
CA TYR A 675 7.39 39.18 13.97
C TYR A 675 6.21 40.10 13.62
N CYS A 676 5.90 41.03 14.51
CA CYS A 676 4.85 42.02 14.26
C CYS A 676 5.33 43.15 13.35
N ASP A 677 4.56 43.49 12.33
CA ASP A 677 4.91 44.54 11.36
C ASP A 677 4.88 45.96 11.94
N ILE A 678 4.27 46.16 13.12
CA ILE A 678 4.16 47.46 13.81
C ILE A 678 5.26 47.67 14.86
N CYS A 679 5.64 46.64 15.62
CA CYS A 679 6.59 46.78 16.73
C CYS A 679 7.86 45.91 16.62
N HIS A 680 7.95 45.06 15.60
CA HIS A 680 9.02 44.11 15.32
C HIS A 680 9.39 43.14 16.46
N LYS A 681 8.55 43.05 17.51
CA LYS A 681 8.64 41.99 18.53
C LYS A 681 8.06 40.68 17.98
N ASN A 682 8.54 39.57 18.53
CA ASN A 682 8.07 38.22 18.19
C ASN A 682 6.56 38.06 18.52
N LEU A 683 5.82 37.41 17.62
CA LEU A 683 4.43 36.96 17.81
C LEU A 683 4.38 35.50 18.31
N SER A 684 5.45 34.73 18.07
CA SER A 684 5.55 33.31 18.37
C SER A 684 6.15 32.98 19.73
N GLY A 685 5.76 31.83 20.29
CA GLY A 685 6.29 31.31 21.56
C GLY A 685 5.92 29.85 21.78
N LEU A 686 6.86 29.02 22.22
CA LEU A 686 6.72 27.55 22.23
C LEU A 686 5.59 27.00 23.12
N LEU A 687 5.26 27.69 24.23
CA LEU A 687 4.27 27.21 25.20
C LEU A 687 2.96 28.01 25.20
N ARG A 688 3.01 29.26 24.71
CA ARG A 688 1.85 30.18 24.61
C ARG A 688 2.25 31.38 23.72
N PRO A 689 1.97 31.35 22.41
CA PRO A 689 2.17 32.53 21.54
C PRO A 689 1.37 33.74 22.02
N ALA A 690 1.79 34.93 21.60
CA ALA A 690 1.04 36.14 21.88
C ALA A 690 -0.20 36.22 20.97
N PRO A 691 -1.39 36.62 21.46
CA PRO A 691 -2.56 36.82 20.61
C PRO A 691 -2.28 37.79 19.47
N ALA A 692 -2.60 37.38 18.25
CA ALA A 692 -2.18 38.06 17.03
C ALA A 692 -3.25 38.00 15.93
N TYR A 693 -3.22 38.97 15.03
CA TYR A 693 -4.05 39.03 13.84
C TYR A 693 -3.21 38.99 12.57
N GLU A 694 -3.71 38.29 11.54
CA GLU A 694 -3.25 38.39 10.16
C GLU A 694 -4.37 38.93 9.27
N CYS A 695 -4.09 39.92 8.43
CA CYS A 695 -5.07 40.40 7.45
C CYS A 695 -5.15 39.41 6.27
N LYS A 696 -6.35 38.88 5.97
CA LYS A 696 -6.54 37.90 4.89
C LYS A 696 -6.15 38.45 3.50
N ASN A 697 -6.32 39.76 3.29
CA ASN A 697 -6.07 40.42 2.01
C ASN A 697 -4.58 40.76 1.81
N CYS A 698 -3.97 41.51 2.74
CA CYS A 698 -2.61 42.03 2.58
C CYS A 698 -1.53 41.31 3.41
N ARG A 699 -1.89 40.26 4.17
CA ARG A 699 -0.97 39.41 4.96
C ARG A 699 -0.19 40.12 6.07
N LEU A 700 -0.55 41.35 6.42
CA LEU A 700 -0.02 42.13 7.55
C LEU A 700 -0.30 41.41 8.88
N LYS A 701 0.71 41.30 9.75
CA LYS A 701 0.71 40.53 11.01
C LYS A 701 0.97 41.43 12.21
N ILE A 702 0.03 41.46 13.15
CA ILE A 702 0.06 42.36 14.30
C ILE A 702 -0.29 41.65 15.61
N HIS A 703 0.29 42.07 16.74
CA HIS A 703 -0.26 41.69 18.06
C HIS A 703 -1.68 42.24 18.19
N LYS A 704 -2.54 41.54 18.94
CA LYS A 704 -3.93 41.92 19.23
C LYS A 704 -4.05 43.36 19.74
N ASP A 705 -3.12 43.78 20.58
CA ASP A 705 -3.05 45.14 21.15
C ASP A 705 -2.82 46.25 20.10
N HIS A 706 -2.25 45.93 18.93
CA HIS A 706 -1.92 46.90 17.90
C HIS A 706 -3.04 47.12 16.87
N ILE A 707 -4.20 46.46 16.97
CA ILE A 707 -5.34 46.70 16.07
C ILE A 707 -5.84 48.16 16.14
N ASN A 708 -5.74 48.77 17.32
CA ASN A 708 -6.04 50.19 17.57
C ASN A 708 -4.84 51.13 17.34
N SER A 709 -3.71 50.65 16.80
CA SER A 709 -2.51 51.47 16.64
C SER A 709 -2.71 52.60 15.62
N PRO A 710 -2.28 53.84 15.91
CA PRO A 710 -2.27 54.91 14.90
C PRO A 710 -1.35 54.56 13.73
N GLN A 711 -0.30 53.76 13.96
CA GLN A 711 0.66 53.32 12.94
C GLN A 711 0.11 52.24 11.98
N LEU A 712 -1.04 51.63 12.29
CA LEU A 712 -1.68 50.70 11.36
C LEU A 712 -2.08 51.44 10.07
N THR A 713 -1.49 51.07 8.94
CA THR A 713 -1.86 51.58 7.61
C THR A 713 -3.20 50.99 7.16
N ALA A 714 -3.85 51.59 6.15
CA ALA A 714 -5.05 51.00 5.56
C ALA A 714 -4.70 49.84 4.62
N CYS A 715 -5.61 48.85 4.52
CA CYS A 715 -5.49 47.83 3.48
C CYS A 715 -5.63 48.47 2.09
N LYS A 716 -4.76 48.03 1.17
CA LYS A 716 -4.90 48.28 -0.27
C LYS A 716 -5.76 47.20 -0.91
#